data_AF-A0A7K0V0T1-F1
#
_entry.id   AF-A0A7K0V0T1-F1
#
_cell.length_a   1.000
_cell.length_b   1.000
_cell.length_c   1.000
_cell.angle_alpha   90.00
_cell.angle_beta   90.00
_cell.angle_gamma   90.00
#
_symmetry.space_group_name_H-M   'P 1'
#
loop_
_entity.id
_entity.type
_entity.pdbx_description
1 polymer ?
#
loop_
_entity_poly.entity_id
_entity_poly.type
_entity_poly.pdbx_seq_one_letter_code
_entity_poly.pdbx_strand_id
1 'polypeptide(L)'
;MCGIIAVIRRPSDRPVPGLTGLEADLGLARGHLESARALLKSSGGALDASAEIRLAAAHIGAVDQSLRGVPGALALLSDSIAAASLESMAISLSKNIVMLESILDAGLVDADHLEELNEALIEVKDAQWAVSSDRIKTARSIAGLLNGLDPANNHGAVAAMHSVQVALSAIDRLEVRGRDSAGLQLFVTNPALDLSAPDVLSLIAQRADERLYRSGAVCIVDAALVFVYKAAAEIGELGDNVAALRRSISEDALLHLAIMGASAQIAVLGHTRWASVGIISEANAHPLNNIETVSADSRVAGPYVAAAVNGDVDNFRELIEQNSLSIPAEITTDAKVIPALVSRAISASETDLTSDSDSSGALISAFSKTVATFEGSMAIAAHSGTDPNQLFLALRGSGQALYIGLADDSYVVASEPYGVVEEASQYVRLDGETPSDLDNPEASRGQIVALDATQAGSLSGIRRFSYDGSVIEVGAKDLARAEVTTRDIDLGAFPHFLLKEISESPASFRKTLRAKLIERDGVLVVDVGNDALPDAIRERLSAGVLRRVLVIGQGTAAVAGQSLAAALADLASSRLVVEALPATELSGFRLTEDMTETLVIAISQSGTTTDTNRTVDLARSRGAVVISIVNRRGSDLTDRSDGVLYTSDGRDVEMSVASTKAFYAQIAAGFLLAFAIASAVGADLGDRQEFLAALRDLPTAMEVVLSRRSAARVIAENFAPAKRYWAVVGNGRNRIAAQEIRIKLSELCYKSIACDATEDKKHIDLSAEPLILVCAAGLSGSIADDVAKELAIYRAHKATAIAFVNDGEERFGAALATFPVPVTHPDLGFVLSAMAGHLFGYEAALAIDASAIPLRESRAAIEDAYVSSELTDQSGYSNLGETISPLAERFFGLLRVGGYDGSLEAGTAVRLASLFRYATGIVPLDVFAVEWGIVGTPAVVIEW
;
A
#
# COMPACT_ATOMS: atom_id res chain seq x y z
N MET A 1 -10.16 1.98 -3.40
CA MET A 1 -8.85 1.99 -4.08
C MET A 1 -8.68 0.63 -4.73
N CYS A 2 -8.24 0.56 -5.98
CA CYS A 2 -8.08 -0.68 -6.74
C CYS A 2 -6.76 -0.58 -7.53
N GLY A 3 -6.25 -1.69 -8.06
CA GLY A 3 -5.04 -1.72 -8.87
C GLY A 3 -5.34 -2.07 -10.33
N ILE A 4 -5.13 -1.17 -11.29
CA ILE A 4 -5.09 -1.53 -12.73
C ILE A 4 -3.64 -1.86 -13.10
N ILE A 5 -3.44 -2.94 -13.84
CA ILE A 5 -2.14 -3.33 -14.39
C ILE A 5 -2.32 -3.72 -15.85
N ALA A 6 -1.43 -3.27 -16.74
CA ALA A 6 -1.35 -3.83 -18.09
C ALA A 6 0.08 -3.90 -18.59
N VAL A 7 0.39 -4.95 -19.35
CA VAL A 7 1.72 -5.15 -19.95
C VAL A 7 1.53 -5.49 -21.42
N ILE A 8 2.01 -4.61 -22.30
CA ILE A 8 2.09 -4.83 -23.74
C ILE A 8 3.54 -4.66 -24.21
N ARG A 9 3.91 -5.42 -25.24
CA ARG A 9 5.31 -5.66 -25.59
C ARG A 9 5.51 -5.78 -27.09
N ARG A 10 6.70 -5.36 -27.56
CA ARG A 10 7.27 -5.77 -28.85
C ARG A 10 8.40 -6.80 -28.68
N PRO A 11 8.74 -7.58 -29.71
CA PRO A 11 9.94 -8.41 -29.68
C PRO A 11 11.20 -7.58 -29.38
N SER A 12 12.08 -8.10 -28.54
CA SER A 12 13.34 -7.44 -28.23
C SER A 12 14.34 -7.61 -29.38
N ASP A 13 15.05 -6.54 -29.71
CA ASP A 13 16.17 -6.53 -30.66
C ASP A 13 17.53 -6.65 -29.95
N ARG A 14 17.54 -6.63 -28.61
CA ARG A 14 18.75 -6.70 -27.79
C ARG A 14 19.27 -8.14 -27.68
N PRO A 15 20.57 -8.38 -27.89
CA PRO A 15 21.14 -9.71 -27.73
C PRO A 15 21.09 -10.18 -26.27
N VAL A 16 20.99 -11.50 -26.08
CA VAL A 16 21.09 -12.12 -24.76
C VAL A 16 22.49 -11.84 -24.19
N PRO A 17 22.62 -11.20 -23.01
CA PRO A 17 23.91 -10.86 -22.43
C PRO A 17 24.67 -12.10 -21.92
N GLY A 18 26.00 -12.05 -21.96
CA GLY A 18 26.85 -13.08 -21.35
C GLY A 18 27.08 -12.80 -19.86
N LEU A 19 26.79 -13.77 -18.99
CA LEU A 19 26.83 -13.58 -17.54
C LEU A 19 28.25 -13.40 -16.97
N THR A 20 29.28 -14.01 -17.57
CA THR A 20 30.68 -13.89 -17.10
C THR A 20 31.21 -12.45 -17.12
N GLY A 21 30.78 -11.64 -18.10
CA GLY A 21 31.15 -10.21 -18.15
C GLY A 21 30.55 -9.44 -16.97
N LEU A 22 29.31 -9.76 -16.61
CA LEU A 22 28.58 -9.12 -15.52
C LEU A 22 29.17 -9.49 -14.14
N GLU A 23 29.69 -10.70 -13.98
CA GLU A 23 30.43 -11.09 -12.77
C GLU A 23 31.67 -10.20 -12.55
N ALA A 24 32.38 -9.84 -13.62
CA ALA A 24 33.55 -8.96 -13.52
C ALA A 24 33.15 -7.55 -13.01
N ASP A 25 32.03 -7.01 -13.48
CA ASP A 25 31.50 -5.72 -13.03
C ASP A 25 31.12 -5.74 -11.54
N LEU A 26 30.44 -6.80 -11.06
CA LEU A 26 30.17 -6.96 -9.62
C LEU A 26 31.47 -7.10 -8.79
N GLY A 27 32.51 -7.71 -9.38
CA GLY A 27 33.84 -7.78 -8.79
C GLY A 27 34.50 -6.42 -8.62
N LEU A 28 34.40 -5.54 -9.62
CA LEU A 28 34.88 -4.16 -9.56
C LEU A 28 34.09 -3.34 -8.54
N ALA A 29 32.77 -3.46 -8.53
CA ALA A 29 31.91 -2.80 -7.54
C ALA A 29 32.31 -3.15 -6.10
N ARG A 30 32.64 -4.42 -5.82
CA ARG A 30 33.15 -4.84 -4.51
C ARG A 30 34.45 -4.12 -4.15
N GLY A 31 35.39 -4.02 -5.09
CA GLY A 31 36.65 -3.31 -4.88
C GLY A 31 36.45 -1.84 -4.50
N HIS A 32 35.52 -1.15 -5.19
CA HIS A 32 35.15 0.23 -4.89
C HIS A 32 34.51 0.37 -3.49
N LEU A 33 33.59 -0.52 -3.10
CA LEU A 33 33.00 -0.51 -1.75
C LEU A 33 34.05 -0.74 -0.65
N GLU A 34 35.03 -1.63 -0.90
CA GLU A 34 36.15 -1.86 0.03
C GLU A 34 37.05 -0.63 0.16
N SER A 35 37.31 0.07 -0.95
CA SER A 35 38.04 1.34 -1.00
C SER A 35 37.32 2.45 -0.22
N ALA A 36 36.03 2.67 -0.48
CA ALA A 36 35.19 3.64 0.23
C ALA A 36 35.23 3.41 1.76
N ARG A 37 35.15 2.15 2.19
CA ARG A 37 35.21 1.79 3.61
C ARG A 37 36.56 2.12 4.26
N ALA A 38 37.65 2.01 3.50
CA ALA A 38 38.98 2.40 3.99
C ALA A 38 39.09 3.93 4.10
N LEU A 39 38.54 4.67 3.13
CA LEU A 39 38.54 6.13 3.08
C LEU A 39 37.72 6.75 4.22
N LEU A 40 36.54 6.21 4.53
CA LEU A 40 35.70 6.69 5.64
C LEU A 40 36.34 6.53 7.03
N LYS A 41 37.40 5.72 7.16
CA LYS A 41 38.18 5.59 8.40
C LYS A 41 39.30 6.63 8.52
N SER A 42 39.57 7.39 7.45
CA SER A 42 40.59 8.42 7.40
C SER A 42 39.96 9.82 7.49
N SER A 43 40.60 10.74 8.20
CA SER A 43 40.12 12.12 8.32
C SER A 43 40.10 12.81 6.95
N GLY A 44 38.93 13.35 6.54
CA GLY A 44 38.75 14.06 5.27
C GLY A 44 38.46 13.17 4.05
N GLY A 45 38.32 11.85 4.21
CA GLY A 45 38.06 10.92 3.10
C GLY A 45 36.59 10.79 2.67
N ALA A 46 35.68 11.64 3.18
CA ALA A 46 34.25 11.53 2.95
C ALA A 46 33.85 11.71 1.47
N LEU A 47 34.43 12.71 0.81
CA LEU A 47 34.13 13.03 -0.58
C LEU A 47 34.70 11.98 -1.55
N ASP A 48 35.92 11.51 -1.30
CA ASP A 48 36.51 10.40 -2.06
C ASP A 48 35.72 9.10 -1.85
N ALA A 49 35.23 8.83 -0.63
CA ALA A 49 34.37 7.68 -0.36
C ALA A 49 33.03 7.77 -1.09
N SER A 50 32.41 8.96 -1.16
CA SER A 50 31.20 9.20 -1.97
C SER A 50 31.44 8.83 -3.44
N ALA A 51 32.56 9.29 -4.02
CA ALA A 51 32.93 8.98 -5.40
C ALA A 51 33.11 7.47 -5.64
N GLU A 52 33.82 6.77 -4.73
CA GLU A 52 33.99 5.32 -4.81
C GLU A 52 32.64 4.57 -4.70
N ILE A 53 31.74 5.00 -3.82
CA ILE A 53 30.41 4.40 -3.70
C ILE A 53 29.60 4.59 -4.98
N ARG A 54 29.66 5.78 -5.62
CA ARG A 54 28.99 6.05 -6.90
C ARG A 54 29.57 5.22 -8.05
N LEU A 55 30.90 4.98 -8.06
CA LEU A 55 31.51 4.05 -9.01
C LEU A 55 31.01 2.61 -8.82
N ALA A 56 30.89 2.16 -7.57
CA ALA A 56 30.27 0.86 -7.28
C ALA A 56 28.81 0.81 -7.77
N ALA A 57 28.02 1.85 -7.50
CA ALA A 57 26.64 1.96 -7.98
C ALA A 57 26.56 1.90 -9.51
N ALA A 58 27.48 2.56 -10.23
CA ALA A 58 27.53 2.55 -11.69
C ALA A 58 27.81 1.15 -12.27
N HIS A 59 28.78 0.41 -11.70
CA HIS A 59 29.06 -0.97 -12.13
C HIS A 59 27.88 -1.90 -11.89
N ILE A 60 27.25 -1.81 -10.71
CA ILE A 60 26.06 -2.63 -10.40
C ILE A 60 24.87 -2.23 -11.30
N GLY A 61 24.71 -0.93 -11.56
CA GLY A 61 23.68 -0.41 -12.46
C GLY A 61 23.84 -0.88 -13.91
N ALA A 62 25.09 -1.05 -14.39
CA ALA A 62 25.35 -1.64 -15.70
C ALA A 62 24.95 -3.13 -15.77
N VAL A 63 25.11 -3.85 -14.65
CA VAL A 63 24.62 -5.23 -14.52
C VAL A 63 23.10 -5.28 -14.52
N ASP A 64 22.42 -4.42 -13.75
CA ASP A 64 20.96 -4.29 -13.79
C ASP A 64 20.47 -4.02 -15.22
N GLN A 65 20.99 -2.97 -15.87
CA GLN A 65 20.62 -2.60 -17.24
C GLN A 65 20.81 -3.77 -18.22
N SER A 66 21.89 -4.53 -18.09
CA SER A 66 22.13 -5.71 -18.93
C SER A 66 21.11 -6.82 -18.69
N LEU A 67 20.62 -6.97 -17.46
CA LEU A 67 19.67 -8.02 -17.05
C LEU A 67 18.19 -7.62 -17.18
N ARG A 68 17.85 -6.42 -17.67
CA ARG A 68 16.46 -5.99 -17.85
C ARG A 68 15.72 -6.71 -18.98
N GLY A 69 14.41 -6.86 -18.85
CA GLY A 69 13.55 -7.44 -19.89
C GLY A 69 13.86 -8.89 -20.27
N VAL A 70 13.33 -9.32 -21.42
CA VAL A 70 13.42 -10.71 -21.90
C VAL A 70 14.85 -11.20 -22.08
N PRO A 71 15.79 -10.45 -22.69
CA PRO A 71 17.14 -10.95 -22.91
C PRO A 71 17.86 -11.26 -21.60
N GLY A 72 17.67 -10.44 -20.56
CA GLY A 72 18.25 -10.69 -19.24
C GLY A 72 17.64 -11.90 -18.54
N ALA A 73 16.32 -12.06 -18.60
CA ALA A 73 15.65 -13.25 -18.09
C ALA A 73 16.12 -14.53 -18.81
N LEU A 74 16.26 -14.50 -20.13
CA LEU A 74 16.82 -15.61 -20.92
C LEU A 74 18.24 -15.95 -20.50
N ALA A 75 19.11 -14.95 -20.29
CA ALA A 75 20.49 -15.17 -19.85
C ALA A 75 20.53 -15.89 -18.48
N LEU A 76 19.75 -15.42 -17.51
CA LEU A 76 19.68 -15.98 -16.16
C LEU A 76 19.08 -17.40 -16.15
N LEU A 77 18.08 -17.66 -17.00
CA LEU A 77 17.42 -18.96 -17.10
C LEU A 77 18.25 -20.01 -17.86
N SER A 78 19.05 -19.58 -18.83
CA SER A 78 19.83 -20.48 -19.70
C SER A 78 21.13 -20.96 -19.05
N ASP A 79 21.70 -20.21 -18.11
CA ASP A 79 22.90 -20.57 -17.36
C ASP A 79 22.67 -20.41 -15.85
N SER A 80 22.09 -21.45 -15.25
CA SER A 80 21.75 -21.46 -13.82
C SER A 80 22.97 -21.43 -12.90
N ILE A 81 24.14 -21.88 -13.38
CA ILE A 81 25.39 -21.88 -12.59
C ILE A 81 25.92 -20.45 -12.48
N ALA A 82 26.04 -19.74 -13.62
CA ALA A 82 26.48 -18.36 -13.61
C ALA A 82 25.45 -17.43 -12.95
N ALA A 83 24.14 -17.70 -13.09
CA ALA A 83 23.11 -16.95 -12.37
C ALA A 83 23.24 -17.08 -10.84
N ALA A 84 23.50 -18.30 -10.32
CA ALA A 84 23.73 -18.52 -8.89
C ALA A 84 25.01 -17.84 -8.38
N SER A 85 26.05 -17.80 -9.22
CA SER A 85 27.29 -17.08 -8.93
C SER A 85 27.05 -15.57 -8.83
N LEU A 86 26.35 -14.97 -9.80
CA LEU A 86 25.92 -13.57 -9.77
C LEU A 86 25.10 -13.23 -8.52
N GLU A 87 24.15 -14.09 -8.15
CA GLU A 87 23.35 -13.92 -6.92
C GLU A 87 24.24 -13.89 -5.67
N SER A 88 25.18 -14.83 -5.56
CA SER A 88 26.13 -14.87 -4.44
C SER A 88 26.98 -13.60 -4.34
N MET A 89 27.44 -13.08 -5.48
CA MET A 89 28.18 -11.82 -5.54
C MET A 89 27.31 -10.62 -5.13
N ALA A 90 26.07 -10.53 -5.63
CA ALA A 90 25.14 -9.46 -5.26
C ALA A 90 24.83 -9.46 -3.74
N ILE A 91 24.61 -10.64 -3.15
CA ILE A 91 24.43 -10.79 -1.69
C ILE A 91 25.70 -10.34 -0.93
N SER A 92 26.89 -10.65 -1.45
CA SER A 92 28.14 -10.20 -0.83
C SER A 92 28.32 -8.67 -0.89
N LEU A 93 27.82 -8.00 -1.92
CA LEU A 93 27.84 -6.53 -2.02
C LEU A 93 26.93 -5.91 -0.97
N SER A 94 25.73 -6.46 -0.78
CA SER A 94 24.78 -6.00 0.26
C SER A 94 25.42 -5.94 1.65
N LYS A 95 26.19 -6.97 2.03
CA LYS A 95 26.93 -7.00 3.31
C LYS A 95 27.97 -5.88 3.44
N ASN A 96 28.64 -5.52 2.35
CA ASN A 96 29.61 -4.42 2.36
C ASN A 96 28.91 -3.07 2.51
N ILE A 97 27.77 -2.88 1.86
CA ILE A 97 26.95 -1.67 1.96
C ILE A 97 26.46 -1.47 3.40
N VAL A 98 25.95 -2.53 4.06
CA VAL A 98 25.55 -2.48 5.48
C VAL A 98 26.71 -2.05 6.40
N MET A 99 27.94 -2.50 6.11
CA MET A 99 29.11 -2.05 6.88
C MET A 99 29.40 -0.55 6.68
N LEU A 100 29.20 0.00 5.49
CA LEU A 100 29.36 1.44 5.24
C LEU A 100 28.31 2.26 6.01
N GLU A 101 27.06 1.80 6.03
CA GLU A 101 26.00 2.46 6.82
C GLU A 101 26.35 2.53 8.30
N SER A 102 26.86 1.43 8.87
CA SER A 102 27.23 1.38 10.29
C SER A 102 28.32 2.40 10.67
N ILE A 103 29.18 2.78 9.71
CA ILE A 103 30.21 3.81 9.91
C ILE A 103 29.57 5.20 9.94
N LEU A 104 28.56 5.46 9.10
CA LEU A 104 27.83 6.73 9.13
C LEU A 104 27.01 6.89 10.41
N ASP A 105 26.36 5.82 10.86
CA ASP A 105 25.58 5.82 12.10
C ASP A 105 26.45 6.07 13.34
N ALA A 106 27.76 5.78 13.26
CA ALA A 106 28.73 6.08 14.32
C ALA A 106 29.15 7.56 14.39
N GLY A 107 28.66 8.43 13.48
CA GLY A 107 28.94 9.86 13.51
C GLY A 107 30.37 10.25 13.13
N LEU A 108 31.07 9.40 12.36
CA LEU A 108 32.48 9.58 11.99
C LEU A 108 32.70 10.54 10.80
N VAL A 109 31.64 11.15 10.27
CA VAL A 109 31.64 12.00 9.08
C VAL A 109 31.12 13.40 9.43
N ASP A 110 31.70 14.43 8.84
CA ASP A 110 31.23 15.81 8.99
C ASP A 110 29.82 16.01 8.41
N ALA A 111 29.10 17.01 8.92
CA ALA A 111 27.73 17.29 8.48
C ALA A 111 27.68 17.77 7.02
N ASP A 112 28.74 18.42 6.55
CA ASP A 112 28.81 19.08 5.23
C ASP A 112 28.85 18.08 4.06
N HIS A 113 29.42 16.87 4.25
CA HIS A 113 29.50 15.85 3.19
C HIS A 113 28.57 14.64 3.42
N LEU A 114 27.80 14.61 4.51
CA LEU A 114 26.96 13.48 4.87
C LEU A 114 25.79 13.26 3.89
N GLU A 115 25.19 14.34 3.40
CA GLU A 115 24.07 14.25 2.45
C GLU A 115 24.51 13.59 1.15
N GLU A 116 25.65 14.01 0.59
CA GLU A 116 26.22 13.44 -0.62
C GLU A 116 26.57 11.94 -0.45
N LEU A 117 27.18 11.58 0.68
CA LEU A 117 27.46 10.18 1.03
C LEU A 117 26.19 9.34 1.18
N ASN A 118 25.14 9.91 1.76
CA ASN A 118 23.87 9.22 1.93
C ASN A 118 23.16 9.00 0.58
N GLU A 119 23.19 9.99 -0.31
CA GLU A 119 22.70 9.84 -1.68
C GLU A 119 23.45 8.73 -2.42
N ALA A 120 24.79 8.72 -2.36
CA ALA A 120 25.61 7.67 -2.93
C ALA A 120 25.27 6.28 -2.36
N LEU A 121 25.05 6.18 -1.05
CA LEU A 121 24.63 4.93 -0.41
C LEU A 121 23.23 4.48 -0.83
N ILE A 122 22.30 5.42 -1.04
CA ILE A 122 20.97 5.09 -1.55
C ILE A 122 21.08 4.55 -2.98
N GLU A 123 21.86 5.20 -3.84
CA GLU A 123 22.09 4.77 -5.22
C GLU A 123 22.67 3.36 -5.30
N VAL A 124 23.71 3.05 -4.51
CA VAL A 124 24.32 1.71 -4.55
C VAL A 124 23.41 0.62 -3.98
N LYS A 125 22.56 0.95 -2.99
CA LYS A 125 21.55 0.01 -2.47
C LYS A 125 20.47 -0.27 -3.49
N ASP A 126 19.98 0.75 -4.18
CA ASP A 126 18.97 0.60 -5.22
C ASP A 126 19.52 -0.26 -6.36
N ALA A 127 20.74 0.02 -6.83
CA ALA A 127 21.38 -0.78 -7.87
C ALA A 127 21.58 -2.24 -7.43
N GLN A 128 22.08 -2.47 -6.20
CA GLN A 128 22.28 -3.82 -5.67
C GLN A 128 20.96 -4.57 -5.55
N TRP A 129 19.92 -3.91 -5.05
CA TRP A 129 18.59 -4.47 -4.91
C TRP A 129 17.96 -4.80 -6.26
N ALA A 130 18.09 -3.92 -7.25
CA ALA A 130 17.58 -4.18 -8.60
C ALA A 130 18.14 -5.49 -9.15
N VAL A 131 19.45 -5.73 -9.03
CA VAL A 131 20.07 -6.99 -9.48
C VAL A 131 19.55 -8.20 -8.68
N SER A 132 19.58 -8.17 -7.35
CA SER A 132 19.25 -9.36 -6.54
C SER A 132 17.76 -9.67 -6.48
N SER A 133 16.94 -8.63 -6.35
CA SER A 133 15.55 -8.72 -5.95
C SER A 133 14.59 -8.44 -7.09
N ASP A 134 14.97 -7.64 -8.09
CA ASP A 134 14.10 -7.37 -9.25
C ASP A 134 14.49 -8.23 -10.46
N ARG A 135 15.78 -8.40 -10.77
CA ARG A 135 16.23 -9.19 -11.93
C ARG A 135 16.27 -10.69 -11.63
N ILE A 136 17.08 -11.10 -10.65
CA ILE A 136 17.31 -12.52 -10.35
C ILE A 136 16.05 -13.21 -9.80
N LYS A 137 15.32 -12.56 -8.89
CA LYS A 137 14.04 -13.09 -8.37
C LYS A 137 13.00 -13.24 -9.48
N THR A 138 12.89 -12.27 -10.39
CA THR A 138 11.98 -12.35 -11.56
C THR A 138 12.31 -13.55 -12.45
N ALA A 139 13.59 -13.78 -12.76
CA ALA A 139 13.99 -14.98 -13.51
C ALA A 139 13.56 -16.28 -12.79
N ARG A 140 13.74 -16.35 -11.47
CA ARG A 140 13.28 -17.51 -10.66
C ARG A 140 11.76 -17.68 -10.70
N SER A 141 11.00 -16.59 -10.59
CA SER A 141 9.54 -16.63 -10.68
C SER A 141 9.06 -17.05 -12.07
N ILE A 142 9.73 -16.60 -13.15
CA ILE A 142 9.46 -17.07 -14.51
C ILE A 142 9.72 -18.57 -14.63
N ALA A 143 10.82 -19.08 -14.05
CA ALA A 143 11.10 -20.53 -14.04
C ALA A 143 9.96 -21.34 -13.39
N GLY A 144 9.37 -20.81 -12.31
CA GLY A 144 8.20 -21.41 -11.67
C GLY A 144 6.96 -21.43 -12.57
N LEU A 145 6.70 -20.33 -13.29
CA LEU A 145 5.56 -20.22 -14.21
C LEU A 145 5.70 -21.10 -15.46
N LEU A 146 6.93 -21.38 -15.90
CA LEU A 146 7.21 -22.27 -17.03
C LEU A 146 6.96 -23.75 -16.74
N ASN A 147 6.85 -24.13 -15.46
CA ASN A 147 6.53 -25.48 -14.99
C ASN A 147 7.27 -26.62 -15.73
N GLY A 148 8.59 -26.47 -15.87
CA GLY A 148 9.44 -27.50 -16.49
C GLY A 148 9.66 -27.37 -18.00
N LEU A 149 9.06 -26.38 -18.68
CA LEU A 149 9.46 -26.02 -20.04
C LEU A 149 10.92 -25.54 -20.05
N ASP A 150 11.72 -26.09 -20.96
CA ASP A 150 13.12 -25.71 -21.13
C ASP A 150 13.25 -24.28 -21.67
N PRO A 151 13.77 -23.32 -20.88
CA PRO A 151 13.87 -21.92 -21.29
C PRO A 151 14.74 -21.72 -22.54
N ALA A 152 15.78 -22.54 -22.74
CA ALA A 152 16.75 -22.39 -23.83
C ALA A 152 16.15 -22.70 -25.21
N ASN A 153 15.09 -23.52 -25.25
CA ASN A 153 14.42 -23.92 -26.49
C ASN A 153 13.06 -23.21 -26.68
N ASN A 154 12.57 -22.49 -25.67
CA ASN A 154 11.22 -21.90 -25.66
C ASN A 154 11.26 -20.38 -25.37
N HIS A 155 12.00 -19.62 -26.17
CA HIS A 155 12.15 -18.17 -25.98
C HIS A 155 10.80 -17.42 -25.99
N GLY A 156 9.85 -17.84 -26.82
CA GLY A 156 8.49 -17.27 -26.85
C GLY A 156 7.77 -17.44 -25.52
N ALA A 157 7.89 -18.63 -24.90
CA ALA A 157 7.31 -18.90 -23.58
C ALA A 157 7.97 -18.06 -22.48
N VAL A 158 9.29 -17.85 -22.52
CA VAL A 158 10.00 -16.97 -21.59
C VAL A 158 9.53 -15.52 -21.74
N ALA A 159 9.38 -15.03 -22.98
CA ALA A 159 8.88 -13.68 -23.23
C ALA A 159 7.43 -13.51 -22.74
N ALA A 160 6.58 -14.51 -22.95
CA ALA A 160 5.19 -14.50 -22.47
C ALA A 160 5.13 -14.50 -20.94
N MET A 161 5.83 -15.44 -20.29
CA MET A 161 5.84 -15.55 -18.83
C MET A 161 6.53 -14.38 -18.15
N HIS A 162 7.45 -13.68 -18.82
CA HIS A 162 7.97 -12.41 -18.32
C HIS A 162 6.90 -11.34 -18.25
N SER A 163 6.06 -11.16 -19.28
CA SER A 163 4.96 -10.17 -19.23
C SER A 163 3.96 -10.51 -18.11
N VAL A 164 3.65 -11.81 -17.96
CA VAL A 164 2.79 -12.31 -16.88
C VAL A 164 3.42 -12.05 -15.50
N GLN A 165 4.71 -12.33 -15.34
CA GLN A 165 5.42 -12.12 -14.08
C GLN A 165 5.47 -10.64 -13.69
N VAL A 166 5.70 -9.74 -14.65
CA VAL A 166 5.66 -8.28 -14.40
C VAL A 166 4.27 -7.88 -13.90
N ALA A 167 3.21 -8.39 -14.53
CA ALA A 167 1.85 -8.09 -14.07
C ALA A 167 1.57 -8.64 -12.67
N LEU A 168 1.96 -9.89 -12.39
CA LEU A 168 1.76 -10.52 -11.07
C LEU A 168 2.55 -9.80 -9.96
N SER A 169 3.79 -9.41 -10.22
CA SER A 169 4.63 -8.67 -9.25
C SER A 169 4.08 -7.26 -9.00
N ALA A 170 3.51 -6.60 -10.02
CA ALA A 170 2.80 -5.34 -9.82
C ALA A 170 1.55 -5.54 -8.96
N ILE A 171 0.75 -6.58 -9.23
CA ILE A 171 -0.43 -6.94 -8.43
C ILE A 171 -0.04 -7.22 -6.96
N ASP A 172 1.03 -7.98 -6.71
CA ASP A 172 1.56 -8.26 -5.35
C ASP A 172 1.71 -6.96 -4.53
N ARG A 173 2.17 -5.88 -5.17
CA ARG A 173 2.40 -4.57 -4.53
C ARG A 173 1.14 -3.71 -4.44
N LEU A 174 0.16 -3.95 -5.30
CA LEU A 174 -1.07 -3.18 -5.39
C LEU A 174 -2.22 -3.81 -4.59
N GLU A 175 -2.10 -5.05 -4.12
CA GLU A 175 -3.09 -5.66 -3.24
C GLU A 175 -3.31 -4.87 -1.92
N VAL A 176 -2.31 -4.12 -1.45
CA VAL A 176 -2.48 -3.21 -0.31
C VAL A 176 -3.54 -2.12 -0.56
N ARG A 177 -3.88 -1.86 -1.83
CA ARG A 177 -4.90 -0.89 -2.24
C ARG A 177 -6.29 -1.54 -2.36
N GLY A 178 -6.36 -2.82 -2.71
CA GLY A 178 -7.59 -3.60 -2.84
C GLY A 178 -7.26 -5.08 -3.00
N ARG A 179 -7.88 -5.95 -2.20
CA ARG A 179 -7.52 -7.38 -2.10
C ARG A 179 -8.72 -8.34 -2.12
N ASP A 180 -9.93 -7.83 -2.30
CA ASP A 180 -11.14 -8.66 -2.23
C ASP A 180 -11.16 -9.67 -3.38
N SER A 181 -10.59 -9.28 -4.53
CA SER A 181 -10.33 -10.16 -5.64
C SER A 181 -9.22 -9.64 -6.54
N ALA A 182 -8.65 -10.52 -7.35
CA ALA A 182 -7.71 -10.16 -8.40
C ALA A 182 -7.97 -10.99 -9.67
N GLY A 183 -7.55 -10.48 -10.82
CA GLY A 183 -7.66 -11.21 -12.07
C GLY A 183 -6.69 -10.76 -13.14
N LEU A 184 -6.37 -11.67 -14.05
CA LEU A 184 -5.59 -11.45 -15.26
C LEU A 184 -6.33 -12.00 -16.46
N GLN A 185 -6.37 -11.22 -17.52
CA GLN A 185 -6.59 -11.64 -18.88
C GLN A 185 -5.22 -11.73 -19.58
N LEU A 186 -4.97 -12.87 -20.22
CA LEU A 186 -3.83 -13.09 -21.10
C LEU A 186 -4.32 -13.24 -22.54
N PHE A 187 -4.00 -12.27 -23.40
CA PHE A 187 -4.32 -12.31 -24.82
C PHE A 187 -3.13 -12.84 -25.61
N VAL A 188 -3.20 -14.06 -26.13
CA VAL A 188 -2.13 -14.74 -26.86
C VAL A 188 -2.35 -14.63 -28.36
N THR A 189 -1.50 -13.87 -29.05
CA THR A 189 -1.46 -13.81 -30.52
C THR A 189 -0.45 -14.80 -31.08
N ASN A 190 -0.71 -15.29 -32.29
CA ASN A 190 0.10 -16.31 -32.98
C ASN A 190 0.38 -17.56 -32.12
N PRO A 191 -0.65 -18.18 -31.52
CA PRO A 191 -0.45 -19.34 -30.67
C PRO A 191 0.17 -20.50 -31.46
N ALA A 192 1.03 -21.30 -30.81
CA ALA A 192 1.65 -22.48 -31.38
C ALA A 192 0.70 -23.70 -31.43
N LEU A 193 -0.57 -23.44 -31.71
CA LEU A 193 -1.65 -24.41 -31.75
C LEU A 193 -2.44 -24.25 -33.06
N ASP A 194 -2.80 -25.38 -33.66
CA ASP A 194 -3.80 -25.39 -34.73
C ASP A 194 -5.18 -25.27 -34.09
N LEU A 195 -5.75 -24.05 -34.12
CA LEU A 195 -7.08 -23.77 -33.57
C LEU A 195 -8.21 -24.44 -34.34
N SER A 196 -7.93 -25.04 -35.50
CA SER A 196 -8.90 -25.85 -36.25
C SER A 196 -8.88 -27.34 -35.88
N ALA A 197 -7.89 -27.78 -35.10
CA ALA A 197 -7.74 -29.18 -34.72
C ALA A 197 -8.85 -29.61 -33.74
N PRO A 198 -9.55 -30.75 -33.98
CA PRO A 198 -10.67 -31.19 -33.14
C PRO A 198 -10.32 -31.37 -31.66
N ASP A 199 -9.12 -31.88 -31.36
CA ASP A 199 -8.68 -32.11 -29.97
C ASP A 199 -8.46 -30.79 -29.23
N VAL A 200 -7.92 -29.77 -29.90
CA VAL A 200 -7.71 -28.42 -29.35
C VAL A 200 -9.06 -27.74 -29.11
N LEU A 201 -9.98 -27.81 -30.09
CA LEU A 201 -11.33 -27.29 -29.94
C LEU A 201 -12.09 -27.95 -28.79
N SER A 202 -11.89 -29.26 -28.57
CA SER A 202 -12.50 -29.98 -27.45
C SER A 202 -11.98 -29.50 -26.09
N LEU A 203 -10.66 -29.29 -25.97
CA LEU A 203 -10.05 -28.74 -24.75
C LEU A 203 -10.55 -27.33 -24.44
N ILE A 204 -10.71 -26.49 -25.48
CA ILE A 204 -11.22 -25.12 -25.34
C ILE A 204 -12.72 -25.13 -24.98
N ALA A 205 -13.53 -25.99 -25.62
CA ALA A 205 -14.97 -26.05 -25.38
C ALA A 205 -15.31 -26.40 -23.91
N GLN A 206 -14.47 -27.20 -23.24
CA GLN A 206 -14.62 -27.50 -21.81
C GLN A 206 -14.39 -26.29 -20.90
N ARG A 207 -13.72 -25.25 -21.42
CA ARG A 207 -13.31 -24.03 -20.71
C ARG A 207 -13.97 -22.77 -21.27
N ALA A 208 -14.95 -22.91 -22.16
CA ALA A 208 -15.66 -21.80 -22.79
C ALA A 208 -16.68 -21.18 -21.82
N ASP A 209 -16.21 -20.49 -20.79
CA ASP A 209 -17.04 -19.67 -19.87
C ASP A 209 -16.93 -18.18 -20.21
N GLU A 210 -17.42 -17.84 -21.41
CA GLU A 210 -17.48 -16.45 -21.88
C GLU A 210 -18.54 -15.61 -21.14
N ARG A 211 -19.57 -16.27 -20.59
CA ARG A 211 -20.72 -15.61 -19.95
C ARG A 211 -20.32 -15.00 -18.61
N LEU A 212 -19.72 -15.79 -17.72
CA LEU A 212 -19.33 -15.33 -16.39
C LEU A 212 -17.85 -14.93 -16.31
N TYR A 213 -17.06 -15.33 -17.32
CA TYR A 213 -15.67 -14.91 -17.47
C TYR A 213 -14.84 -15.18 -16.20
N ARG A 214 -15.02 -16.39 -15.65
CA ARG A 214 -14.43 -16.86 -14.38
C ARG A 214 -13.01 -17.40 -14.57
N SER A 215 -12.37 -17.77 -13.47
CA SER A 215 -11.04 -18.37 -13.50
C SER A 215 -11.02 -19.65 -14.35
N GLY A 216 -9.99 -19.80 -15.18
CA GLY A 216 -9.83 -20.91 -16.10
C GLY A 216 -10.55 -20.75 -17.44
N ALA A 217 -11.33 -19.70 -17.66
CA ALA A 217 -12.03 -19.49 -18.94
C ALA A 217 -11.04 -19.31 -20.10
N VAL A 218 -11.36 -19.90 -21.26
CA VAL A 218 -10.59 -19.78 -22.51
C VAL A 218 -11.53 -19.42 -23.66
N CYS A 219 -11.17 -18.39 -24.41
CA CYS A 219 -11.96 -17.90 -25.56
C CYS A 219 -11.10 -17.88 -26.83
N ILE A 220 -11.70 -18.17 -27.97
CA ILE A 220 -11.09 -17.96 -29.29
C ILE A 220 -11.54 -16.61 -29.83
N VAL A 221 -10.58 -15.76 -30.19
CA VAL A 221 -10.83 -14.44 -30.79
C VAL A 221 -10.07 -14.38 -32.10
N ASP A 222 -10.77 -14.63 -33.21
CA ASP A 222 -10.19 -14.82 -34.54
C ASP A 222 -9.06 -15.89 -34.53
N ALA A 223 -7.81 -15.47 -34.73
CA ALA A 223 -6.63 -16.34 -34.71
C ALA A 223 -5.87 -16.32 -33.37
N ALA A 224 -6.44 -15.70 -32.33
CA ALA A 224 -5.85 -15.56 -31.00
C ALA A 224 -6.61 -16.38 -29.94
N LEU A 225 -5.94 -16.60 -28.81
CA LEU A 225 -6.51 -17.21 -27.61
C LEU A 225 -6.51 -16.24 -26.45
N VAL A 226 -7.59 -16.24 -25.67
CA VAL A 226 -7.70 -15.47 -24.43
C VAL A 226 -7.80 -16.43 -23.26
N PHE A 227 -6.93 -16.28 -22.27
CA PHE A 227 -6.98 -17.01 -21.01
C PHE A 227 -7.33 -16.07 -19.87
N VAL A 228 -8.15 -16.54 -18.93
CA VAL A 228 -8.59 -15.77 -17.77
C VAL A 228 -8.24 -16.50 -16.49
N TYR A 229 -7.61 -15.79 -15.57
CA TYR A 229 -7.31 -16.29 -14.23
C TYR A 229 -7.84 -15.29 -13.23
N LYS A 230 -8.64 -15.77 -12.27
CA LYS A 230 -9.25 -14.93 -11.24
C LYS A 230 -9.19 -15.64 -9.89
N ALA A 231 -9.15 -14.83 -8.85
CA ALA A 231 -9.29 -15.26 -7.47
C ALA A 231 -10.12 -14.22 -6.73
N ALA A 232 -11.00 -14.66 -5.85
CA ALA A 232 -11.78 -13.80 -4.99
C ALA A 232 -11.79 -14.38 -3.57
N ALA A 233 -11.43 -13.54 -2.60
CA ALA A 233 -11.40 -13.89 -1.20
C ALA A 233 -11.98 -12.72 -0.40
N GLU A 234 -13.21 -12.89 0.10
CA GLU A 234 -13.83 -11.89 0.98
C GLU A 234 -13.03 -11.67 2.27
N ILE A 235 -12.34 -12.72 2.73
CA ILE A 235 -11.43 -12.68 3.87
C ILE A 235 -10.18 -13.47 3.49
N GLY A 236 -9.04 -12.78 3.35
CA GLY A 236 -7.75 -13.39 2.99
C GLY A 236 -6.56 -12.56 3.47
N GLU A 237 -5.38 -13.16 3.40
CA GLU A 237 -4.09 -12.53 3.66
C GLU A 237 -3.54 -11.85 2.39
N LEU A 238 -2.61 -10.93 2.58
CA LEU A 238 -1.92 -10.29 1.46
C LEU A 238 -1.12 -11.36 0.69
N GLY A 239 -1.31 -11.44 -0.62
CA GLY A 239 -0.66 -12.40 -1.50
C GLY A 239 -1.48 -13.66 -1.80
N ASP A 240 -2.62 -13.89 -1.13
CA ASP A 240 -3.44 -15.09 -1.35
C ASP A 240 -3.98 -15.14 -2.79
N ASN A 241 -4.52 -14.03 -3.30
CA ASN A 241 -5.04 -14.00 -4.66
C ASN A 241 -3.92 -14.18 -5.69
N VAL A 242 -2.78 -13.49 -5.53
CA VAL A 242 -1.65 -13.67 -6.46
C VAL A 242 -1.10 -15.10 -6.41
N ALA A 243 -1.03 -15.73 -5.23
CA ALA A 243 -0.62 -17.13 -5.11
C ALA A 243 -1.58 -18.07 -5.86
N ALA A 244 -2.89 -17.85 -5.76
CA ALA A 244 -3.90 -18.59 -6.52
C ALA A 244 -3.73 -18.38 -8.04
N LEU A 245 -3.54 -17.15 -8.48
CA LEU A 245 -3.29 -16.81 -9.89
C LEU A 245 -2.02 -17.48 -10.42
N ARG A 246 -0.91 -17.40 -9.68
CA ARG A 246 0.38 -18.05 -10.00
C ARG A 246 0.21 -19.56 -10.20
N ARG A 247 -0.50 -20.21 -9.26
CA ARG A 247 -0.77 -21.66 -9.33
C ARG A 247 -1.54 -22.00 -10.61
N SER A 248 -2.68 -21.36 -10.82
CA SER A 248 -3.54 -21.62 -11.99
C SER A 248 -2.83 -21.38 -13.31
N ILE A 249 -1.97 -20.36 -13.41
CA ILE A 249 -1.19 -20.08 -14.62
C ILE A 249 -0.09 -21.15 -14.82
N SER A 250 0.63 -21.51 -13.76
CA SER A 250 1.72 -22.49 -13.83
C SER A 250 1.23 -23.91 -14.13
N GLU A 251 0.00 -24.25 -13.76
CA GLU A 251 -0.59 -25.58 -13.97
C GLU A 251 -1.36 -25.69 -15.30
N ASP A 252 -1.48 -24.59 -16.07
CA ASP A 252 -2.27 -24.57 -17.31
C ASP A 252 -1.49 -25.09 -18.52
N ALA A 253 -1.64 -26.40 -18.77
CA ALA A 253 -1.01 -27.06 -19.91
C ALA A 253 -1.43 -26.48 -21.28
N LEU A 254 -2.65 -25.97 -21.43
CA LEU A 254 -3.10 -25.41 -22.71
C LEU A 254 -2.43 -24.06 -22.99
N LEU A 255 -2.28 -23.22 -21.95
CA LEU A 255 -1.51 -21.97 -22.06
C LEU A 255 -0.07 -22.27 -22.47
N HIS A 256 0.58 -23.23 -21.82
CA HIS A 256 1.94 -23.62 -22.14
C HIS A 256 2.10 -24.04 -23.59
N LEU A 257 1.23 -24.92 -24.10
CA LEU A 257 1.25 -25.31 -25.51
C LEU A 257 1.05 -24.10 -26.45
N ALA A 258 0.18 -23.15 -26.10
CA ALA A 258 -0.08 -21.97 -26.91
C ALA A 258 1.14 -21.05 -27.05
N ILE A 259 2.01 -20.98 -26.04
CA ILE A 259 3.14 -20.02 -26.01
C ILE A 259 4.50 -20.62 -26.39
N MET A 260 4.58 -21.92 -26.71
CA MET A 260 5.85 -22.56 -27.09
C MET A 260 6.46 -22.01 -28.40
N GLY A 261 5.64 -21.42 -29.27
CA GLY A 261 6.08 -20.87 -30.55
C GLY A 261 6.89 -19.59 -30.38
N ALA A 262 7.98 -19.46 -31.15
CA ALA A 262 8.85 -18.27 -31.10
C ALA A 262 8.13 -16.95 -31.51
N SER A 263 7.03 -17.04 -32.25
CA SER A 263 6.20 -15.89 -32.67
C SER A 263 5.05 -15.58 -31.72
N ALA A 264 4.80 -16.41 -30.70
CA ALA A 264 3.71 -16.18 -29.77
C ALA A 264 3.98 -14.91 -28.95
N GLN A 265 2.99 -14.04 -28.85
CA GLN A 265 3.07 -12.82 -28.05
C GLN A 265 1.90 -12.77 -27.09
N ILE A 266 2.10 -12.09 -25.96
CA ILE A 266 1.07 -11.96 -24.92
C ILE A 266 0.89 -10.49 -24.55
N ALA A 267 -0.36 -10.04 -24.58
CA ALA A 267 -0.80 -8.81 -23.92
C ALA A 267 -1.50 -9.19 -22.61
N VAL A 268 -1.15 -8.50 -21.53
CA VAL A 268 -1.71 -8.76 -20.21
C VAL A 268 -2.53 -7.56 -19.77
N LEU A 269 -3.77 -7.81 -19.35
CA LEU A 269 -4.60 -6.86 -18.62
C LEU A 269 -4.96 -7.49 -17.28
N GLY A 270 -4.65 -6.83 -16.19
CA GLY A 270 -4.84 -7.33 -14.83
C GLY A 270 -5.46 -6.29 -13.92
N HIS A 271 -6.00 -6.77 -12.80
CA HIS A 271 -6.64 -5.92 -11.82
C HIS A 271 -6.61 -6.51 -10.41
N THR A 272 -6.52 -5.64 -9.39
CA THR A 272 -6.88 -5.95 -8.00
C THR A 272 -8.05 -5.08 -7.57
N ARG A 273 -9.06 -5.68 -6.94
CA ARG A 273 -10.34 -5.06 -6.65
C ARG A 273 -10.55 -4.88 -5.15
N TRP A 274 -10.98 -3.67 -4.80
CA TRP A 274 -11.76 -3.38 -3.60
C TRP A 274 -13.21 -3.17 -4.05
N ALA A 275 -14.14 -4.00 -3.60
CA ALA A 275 -15.51 -3.97 -4.07
C ALA A 275 -16.26 -2.74 -3.52
N SER A 276 -16.53 -1.74 -4.38
CA SER A 276 -17.43 -0.59 -4.11
C SER A 276 -18.85 -0.86 -4.61
N VAL A 277 -18.98 -1.41 -5.82
CA VAL A 277 -20.25 -1.79 -6.46
C VAL A 277 -20.20 -3.26 -6.88
N GLY A 278 -21.13 -4.06 -6.36
CA GLY A 278 -21.25 -5.49 -6.64
C GLY A 278 -20.51 -6.38 -5.66
N ILE A 279 -21.01 -7.61 -5.43
CA ILE A 279 -20.49 -8.54 -4.43
C ILE A 279 -19.04 -8.98 -4.73
N ILE A 280 -18.37 -9.54 -3.72
CA ILE A 280 -17.04 -10.15 -3.87
C ILE A 280 -17.24 -11.56 -4.44
N SER A 281 -16.94 -11.74 -5.73
CA SER A 281 -16.94 -13.05 -6.39
C SER A 281 -16.06 -13.03 -7.64
N GLU A 282 -15.68 -14.19 -8.14
CA GLU A 282 -14.87 -14.29 -9.37
C GLU A 282 -15.54 -13.62 -10.58
N ALA A 283 -16.86 -13.77 -10.73
CA ALA A 283 -17.60 -13.16 -11.84
C ALA A 283 -17.58 -11.63 -11.80
N ASN A 284 -17.37 -11.03 -10.62
CA ASN A 284 -17.24 -9.58 -10.43
C ASN A 284 -15.78 -9.11 -10.39
N ALA A 285 -14.80 -10.02 -10.33
CA ALA A 285 -13.39 -9.66 -10.42
C ALA A 285 -13.06 -9.20 -11.84
N HIS A 286 -12.26 -8.14 -11.96
CA HIS A 286 -11.83 -7.62 -13.27
C HIS A 286 -10.59 -8.39 -13.76
N PRO A 287 -10.29 -8.40 -15.07
CA PRO A 287 -11.05 -7.77 -16.16
C PRO A 287 -12.40 -8.45 -16.48
N LEU A 288 -13.31 -7.72 -17.11
CA LEU A 288 -14.58 -8.22 -17.64
C LEU A 288 -14.58 -8.12 -19.16
N ASN A 289 -15.24 -9.05 -19.86
CA ASN A 289 -15.37 -9.05 -21.32
C ASN A 289 -16.67 -8.34 -21.78
N ASN A 290 -16.85 -8.21 -23.10
CA ASN A 290 -18.01 -7.55 -23.73
C ASN A 290 -19.28 -8.42 -23.80
N ILE A 291 -19.17 -9.72 -23.54
CA ILE A 291 -20.26 -10.68 -23.83
C ILE A 291 -21.52 -10.36 -23.02
N GLU A 292 -22.63 -10.18 -23.74
CA GLU A 292 -23.98 -9.99 -23.23
C GLU A 292 -24.81 -11.25 -23.43
N THR A 293 -25.72 -11.57 -22.50
CA THR A 293 -26.53 -12.79 -22.56
C THR A 293 -27.99 -12.47 -22.85
N VAL A 294 -28.52 -12.87 -24.01
CA VAL A 294 -29.95 -12.73 -24.35
C VAL A 294 -30.75 -13.96 -23.86
N SER A 295 -30.13 -15.14 -23.86
CA SER A 295 -30.59 -16.38 -23.22
C SER A 295 -29.40 -17.31 -22.95
N ALA A 296 -29.58 -18.45 -22.25
CA ALA A 296 -28.50 -19.41 -21.96
C ALA A 296 -27.71 -19.84 -23.22
N ASP A 297 -28.34 -19.81 -24.40
CA ASP A 297 -27.76 -20.25 -25.68
C ASP A 297 -27.60 -19.11 -26.72
N SER A 298 -27.82 -17.83 -26.36
CA SER A 298 -27.71 -16.72 -27.31
C SER A 298 -26.95 -15.50 -26.75
N ARG A 299 -25.97 -15.03 -27.54
CA ARG A 299 -25.09 -13.90 -27.24
C ARG A 299 -25.27 -12.76 -28.24
N VAL A 300 -25.04 -11.52 -27.81
CA VAL A 300 -24.91 -10.39 -28.73
C VAL A 300 -23.55 -10.50 -29.44
N ALA A 301 -23.55 -10.48 -30.77
CA ALA A 301 -22.32 -10.53 -31.57
C ALA A 301 -21.65 -9.15 -31.60
N GLY A 302 -20.33 -9.13 -31.43
CA GLY A 302 -19.50 -7.92 -31.50
C GLY A 302 -18.02 -8.25 -31.32
N PRO A 303 -17.12 -7.31 -31.66
CA PRO A 303 -15.69 -7.49 -31.48
C PRO A 303 -15.36 -7.68 -30.01
N TYR A 304 -14.42 -8.58 -29.73
CA TYR A 304 -13.98 -8.85 -28.36
C TYR A 304 -13.37 -7.60 -27.73
N VAL A 305 -13.83 -7.28 -26.52
CA VAL A 305 -13.26 -6.22 -25.68
C VAL A 305 -13.24 -6.72 -24.25
N ALA A 306 -12.14 -6.45 -23.56
CA ALA A 306 -12.04 -6.62 -22.13
C ALA A 306 -11.56 -5.34 -21.46
N ALA A 307 -12.06 -5.06 -20.26
CA ALA A 307 -11.72 -3.85 -19.53
C ALA A 307 -11.65 -4.07 -18.01
N ALA A 308 -10.89 -3.19 -17.37
CA ALA A 308 -10.83 -3.04 -15.92
C ALA A 308 -11.01 -1.56 -15.56
N VAL A 309 -11.60 -1.29 -14.41
CA VAL A 309 -11.83 0.05 -13.89
C VAL A 309 -11.39 0.18 -12.44
N ASN A 310 -10.82 1.32 -12.10
CA ASN A 310 -10.73 1.83 -10.74
C ASN A 310 -11.67 3.02 -10.61
N GLY A 311 -12.38 3.11 -9.49
CA GLY A 311 -13.49 4.04 -9.32
C GLY A 311 -14.80 3.44 -9.79
N ASP A 312 -15.83 4.28 -9.85
CA ASP A 312 -17.21 3.85 -10.10
C ASP A 312 -17.76 4.56 -11.35
N VAL A 313 -18.53 3.84 -12.16
CA VAL A 313 -19.37 4.42 -13.22
C VAL A 313 -20.73 4.76 -12.62
N ASP A 314 -20.90 5.99 -12.15
CA ASP A 314 -22.06 6.43 -11.36
C ASP A 314 -23.40 6.23 -12.11
N ASN A 315 -23.39 6.45 -13.44
CA ASN A 315 -24.56 6.33 -14.30
C ASN A 315 -24.74 4.93 -14.96
N PHE A 316 -24.08 3.88 -14.47
CA PHE A 316 -24.10 2.55 -15.11
C PHE A 316 -25.51 1.97 -15.33
N ARG A 317 -26.45 2.20 -14.39
CA ARG A 317 -27.83 1.70 -14.51
C ARG A 317 -28.58 2.37 -15.66
N GLU A 318 -28.39 3.68 -15.82
CA GLU A 318 -28.98 4.43 -16.93
C GLU A 318 -28.38 3.97 -18.26
N LEU A 319 -27.06 3.74 -18.30
CA LEU A 319 -26.38 3.20 -19.48
C LEU A 319 -26.89 1.81 -19.87
N ILE A 320 -27.15 0.93 -18.89
CA ILE A 320 -27.76 -0.38 -19.13
C ILE A 320 -29.14 -0.23 -19.76
N GLU A 321 -29.99 0.65 -19.22
CA GLU A 321 -31.35 0.87 -19.70
C GLU A 321 -31.37 1.51 -21.09
N GLN A 322 -30.67 2.63 -21.28
CA GLN A 322 -30.60 3.39 -22.53
C GLN A 322 -30.09 2.57 -23.70
N ASN A 323 -29.13 1.68 -23.44
CA ASN A 323 -28.56 0.82 -24.46
C ASN A 323 -29.22 -0.57 -24.50
N SER A 324 -30.17 -0.88 -23.61
CA SER A 324 -30.76 -2.21 -23.49
C SER A 324 -29.68 -3.31 -23.38
N LEU A 325 -28.74 -3.13 -22.45
CA LEU A 325 -27.69 -4.10 -22.20
C LEU A 325 -28.24 -5.31 -21.44
N SER A 326 -27.81 -6.51 -21.82
CA SER A 326 -28.24 -7.75 -21.15
C SER A 326 -27.08 -8.39 -20.38
N ILE A 327 -26.97 -8.01 -19.10
CA ILE A 327 -25.89 -8.42 -18.20
C ILE A 327 -26.33 -9.65 -17.36
N PRO A 328 -25.50 -10.70 -17.24
CA PRO A 328 -25.76 -11.82 -16.33
C PRO A 328 -26.01 -11.36 -14.89
N ALA A 329 -27.00 -11.92 -14.21
CA ALA A 329 -27.40 -11.52 -12.86
C ALA A 329 -26.29 -11.70 -11.80
N GLU A 330 -25.36 -12.63 -12.05
CA GLU A 330 -24.19 -12.90 -11.22
C GLU A 330 -23.13 -11.79 -11.30
N ILE A 331 -23.14 -11.00 -12.39
CA ILE A 331 -22.28 -9.84 -12.59
C ILE A 331 -23.05 -8.61 -12.10
N THR A 332 -22.70 -8.18 -10.90
CA THR A 332 -23.36 -7.10 -10.15
C THR A 332 -22.54 -5.81 -10.10
N THR A 333 -21.32 -5.82 -10.65
CA THR A 333 -20.45 -4.64 -10.79
C THR A 333 -20.85 -3.78 -11.99
N ASP A 334 -20.71 -2.47 -11.81
CA ASP A 334 -20.82 -1.42 -12.80
C ASP A 334 -19.83 -1.59 -13.98
N ALA A 335 -18.64 -2.13 -13.73
CA ALA A 335 -17.56 -2.25 -14.70
C ALA A 335 -17.93 -2.99 -16.00
N LYS A 336 -18.94 -3.87 -15.97
CA LYS A 336 -19.39 -4.65 -17.14
C LYS A 336 -19.93 -3.78 -18.28
N VAL A 337 -20.45 -2.58 -17.99
CA VAL A 337 -20.96 -1.67 -19.03
C VAL A 337 -19.85 -1.20 -19.98
N ILE A 338 -18.60 -1.12 -19.48
CA ILE A 338 -17.46 -0.61 -20.23
C ILE A 338 -17.15 -1.47 -21.47
N PRO A 339 -16.75 -2.76 -21.33
CA PRO A 339 -16.41 -3.56 -22.50
C PRO A 339 -17.62 -3.81 -23.41
N ALA A 340 -18.85 -3.89 -22.86
CA ALA A 340 -20.07 -4.07 -23.65
C ALA A 340 -20.34 -2.86 -24.57
N LEU A 341 -20.29 -1.65 -24.03
CA LEU A 341 -20.54 -0.43 -24.80
C LEU A 341 -19.41 -0.12 -25.79
N VAL A 342 -18.16 -0.36 -25.41
CA VAL A 342 -17.02 -0.20 -26.34
C VAL A 342 -17.17 -1.17 -27.52
N SER A 343 -17.50 -2.44 -27.27
CA SER A 343 -17.72 -3.42 -28.35
C SER A 343 -18.83 -2.98 -29.31
N ARG A 344 -19.97 -2.49 -28.78
CA ARG A 344 -21.06 -1.95 -29.61
C ARG A 344 -20.64 -0.72 -30.41
N ALA A 345 -19.87 0.19 -29.81
CA ALA A 345 -19.37 1.38 -30.49
C ALA A 345 -18.41 1.03 -31.64
N ILE A 346 -17.57 -0.01 -31.48
CA ILE A 346 -16.71 -0.52 -32.55
C ILE A 346 -17.58 -1.05 -33.70
N SER A 347 -18.55 -1.93 -33.42
CA SER A 347 -19.45 -2.48 -34.44
C SER A 347 -20.21 -1.39 -35.22
N ALA A 348 -20.68 -0.35 -34.53
CA ALA A 348 -21.37 0.77 -35.17
C ALA A 348 -20.43 1.63 -36.04
N SER A 349 -19.15 1.70 -35.68
CA SER A 349 -18.14 2.45 -36.44
C SER A 349 -17.73 1.71 -37.71
N GLU A 350 -17.65 0.37 -37.68
CA GLU A 350 -17.32 -0.46 -38.85
C GLU A 350 -18.36 -0.37 -39.98
N THR A 351 -19.63 -0.10 -39.65
CA THR A 351 -20.70 0.07 -40.67
C THR A 351 -20.64 1.39 -41.44
N ASP A 352 -19.92 2.39 -40.93
CA ASP A 352 -19.84 3.75 -41.51
C ASP A 352 -18.55 4.02 -42.31
N LEU A 353 -17.62 3.04 -42.39
CA LEU A 353 -16.31 3.24 -43.01
C LEU A 353 -16.26 2.76 -44.48
N THR A 354 -15.73 3.63 -45.34
CA THR A 354 -15.27 3.26 -46.70
C THR A 354 -13.87 2.63 -46.59
N SER A 355 -13.52 1.73 -47.51
CA SER A 355 -12.45 0.71 -47.42
C SER A 355 -10.99 1.16 -47.20
N ASP A 356 -10.72 2.43 -46.87
CA ASP A 356 -9.37 3.00 -46.75
C ASP A 356 -9.07 3.67 -45.37
N SER A 357 -9.87 3.44 -44.32
CA SER A 357 -9.65 4.07 -43.01
C SER A 357 -8.67 3.31 -42.08
N ASP A 358 -7.81 4.06 -41.39
CA ASP A 358 -6.96 3.62 -40.27
C ASP A 358 -7.80 2.92 -39.17
N SER A 359 -7.72 1.59 -39.07
CA SER A 359 -8.46 0.77 -38.10
C SER A 359 -8.17 1.17 -36.65
N SER A 360 -6.95 1.58 -36.36
CA SER A 360 -6.55 2.02 -35.02
C SER A 360 -7.17 3.39 -34.67
N GLY A 361 -7.49 4.22 -35.68
CA GLY A 361 -8.25 5.46 -35.54
C GLY A 361 -9.74 5.25 -35.23
N ALA A 362 -10.36 4.22 -35.82
CA ALA A 362 -11.74 3.85 -35.52
C ALA A 362 -11.91 3.31 -34.09
N LEU A 363 -10.99 2.45 -33.64
CA LEU A 363 -11.00 1.87 -32.30
C LEU A 363 -10.88 2.93 -31.20
N ILE A 364 -9.92 3.85 -31.34
CA ILE A 364 -9.76 4.92 -30.34
C ILE A 364 -10.98 5.85 -30.33
N SER A 365 -11.56 6.16 -31.49
CA SER A 365 -12.80 6.95 -31.57
C SER A 365 -13.96 6.25 -30.85
N ALA A 366 -14.13 4.94 -31.06
CA ALA A 366 -15.17 4.15 -30.38
C ALA A 366 -14.96 4.17 -28.85
N PHE A 367 -13.74 3.90 -28.39
CA PHE A 367 -13.39 3.97 -26.98
C PHE A 367 -13.65 5.36 -26.38
N SER A 368 -13.15 6.42 -27.02
CA SER A 368 -13.31 7.80 -26.55
C SER A 368 -14.76 8.23 -26.45
N LYS A 369 -15.58 7.91 -27.47
CA LYS A 369 -17.02 8.21 -27.45
C LYS A 369 -17.73 7.48 -26.32
N THR A 370 -17.38 6.22 -26.06
CA THR A 370 -17.97 5.45 -24.96
C THR A 370 -17.60 6.02 -23.60
N VAL A 371 -16.31 6.26 -23.32
CA VAL A 371 -15.91 6.75 -21.98
C VAL A 371 -16.40 8.17 -21.72
N ALA A 372 -16.67 8.97 -22.75
CA ALA A 372 -17.25 10.30 -22.61
C ALA A 372 -18.70 10.30 -22.11
N THR A 373 -19.44 9.18 -22.22
CA THR A 373 -20.81 9.07 -21.67
C THR A 373 -20.83 8.67 -20.19
N PHE A 374 -19.66 8.40 -19.60
CA PHE A 374 -19.56 7.95 -18.22
C PHE A 374 -19.48 9.12 -17.24
N GLU A 375 -20.22 9.00 -16.14
CA GLU A 375 -20.18 9.91 -14.99
C GLU A 375 -19.44 9.25 -13.82
N GLY A 376 -18.68 10.05 -13.07
CA GLY A 376 -17.90 9.60 -11.92
C GLY A 376 -16.40 9.90 -12.04
N SER A 377 -15.63 9.42 -11.05
CA SER A 377 -14.16 9.50 -11.07
C SER A 377 -13.60 8.11 -11.32
N MET A 378 -12.95 7.94 -12.48
CA MET A 378 -12.58 6.63 -12.99
C MET A 378 -11.23 6.64 -13.72
N ALA A 379 -10.51 5.53 -13.55
CA ALA A 379 -9.41 5.12 -14.41
C ALA A 379 -9.83 3.82 -15.10
N ILE A 380 -9.73 3.76 -16.43
CA ILE A 380 -10.13 2.62 -17.24
C ILE A 380 -8.93 2.14 -18.04
N ALA A 381 -8.74 0.82 -18.12
CA ALA A 381 -7.89 0.17 -19.10
C ALA A 381 -8.71 -0.84 -19.90
N ALA A 382 -8.59 -0.80 -21.22
CA ALA A 382 -9.33 -1.69 -22.12
C ALA A 382 -8.43 -2.23 -23.24
N HIS A 383 -8.62 -3.51 -23.55
CA HIS A 383 -7.94 -4.23 -24.63
C HIS A 383 -8.98 -4.79 -25.61
N SER A 384 -8.72 -4.69 -26.91
CA SER A 384 -9.64 -5.15 -27.96
C SER A 384 -8.99 -6.23 -28.82
N GLY A 385 -9.79 -7.21 -29.22
CA GLY A 385 -9.38 -8.26 -30.16
C GLY A 385 -9.23 -7.76 -31.61
N THR A 386 -9.87 -6.64 -31.97
CA THR A 386 -9.81 -6.09 -33.34
C THR A 386 -8.40 -5.59 -33.71
N ASP A 387 -7.68 -5.02 -32.74
CA ASP A 387 -6.25 -4.69 -32.88
C ASP A 387 -5.53 -5.09 -31.58
N PRO A 388 -4.93 -6.29 -31.52
CA PRO A 388 -4.34 -6.81 -30.30
C PRO A 388 -3.08 -6.04 -29.85
N ASN A 389 -2.53 -5.19 -30.71
CA ASN A 389 -1.37 -4.34 -30.38
C ASN A 389 -1.76 -3.02 -29.71
N GLN A 390 -3.05 -2.68 -29.63
CA GLN A 390 -3.50 -1.44 -29.00
C GLN A 390 -4.04 -1.69 -27.59
N LEU A 391 -3.60 -0.86 -26.64
CA LEU A 391 -4.20 -0.76 -25.31
C LEU A 391 -4.76 0.65 -25.13
N PHE A 392 -5.99 0.75 -24.63
CA PHE A 392 -6.68 2.01 -24.42
C PHE A 392 -6.80 2.33 -22.92
N LEU A 393 -6.52 3.57 -22.56
CA LEU A 393 -6.59 4.07 -21.19
C LEU A 393 -7.45 5.33 -21.14
N ALA A 394 -8.21 5.52 -20.07
CA ALA A 394 -8.94 6.76 -19.81
C ALA A 394 -8.85 7.13 -18.33
N LEU A 395 -8.68 8.42 -18.02
CA LEU A 395 -8.66 8.95 -16.67
C LEU A 395 -9.51 10.22 -16.57
N ARG A 396 -10.47 10.23 -15.65
CA ARG A 396 -11.31 11.40 -15.33
C ARG A 396 -11.53 11.53 -13.83
N GLY A 397 -11.42 12.76 -13.32
CA GLY A 397 -11.55 13.08 -11.90
C GLY A 397 -10.27 12.91 -11.10
N SER A 398 -10.32 13.27 -9.82
CA SER A 398 -9.17 13.37 -8.91
C SER A 398 -8.88 12.13 -8.08
N GLY A 399 -9.83 11.18 -8.01
CA GLY A 399 -9.77 10.06 -7.08
C GLY A 399 -8.93 8.88 -7.57
N GLN A 400 -8.55 8.86 -8.85
CA GLN A 400 -7.84 7.75 -9.49
C GLN A 400 -6.56 8.25 -10.19
N ALA A 401 -5.64 7.34 -10.49
CA ALA A 401 -4.42 7.66 -11.22
C ALA A 401 -4.06 6.52 -12.19
N LEU A 402 -3.32 6.87 -13.24
CA LEU A 402 -2.69 5.94 -14.17
C LEU A 402 -1.29 6.44 -14.53
N TYR A 403 -0.36 5.50 -14.59
CA TYR A 403 1.04 5.70 -14.91
C TYR A 403 1.43 4.76 -16.04
N ILE A 404 2.11 5.28 -17.05
CA ILE A 404 2.64 4.49 -18.18
C ILE A 404 4.16 4.44 -17.99
N GLY A 405 4.65 3.34 -17.44
CA GLY A 405 6.07 3.05 -17.32
C GLY A 405 6.70 2.72 -18.67
N LEU A 406 7.84 3.35 -18.95
CA LEU A 406 8.68 3.04 -20.11
C LEU A 406 9.72 2.00 -19.70
N ALA A 407 9.45 0.73 -20.04
CA ALA A 407 10.36 -0.38 -19.82
C ALA A 407 10.97 -0.85 -21.15
N ASP A 408 12.03 -1.65 -21.09
CA ASP A 408 12.67 -2.20 -22.28
C ASP A 408 11.65 -3.02 -23.09
N ASP A 409 11.40 -2.59 -24.33
CA ASP A 409 10.48 -3.22 -25.29
C ASP A 409 9.04 -3.41 -24.78
N SER A 410 8.63 -2.69 -23.73
CA SER A 410 7.31 -2.84 -23.12
C SER A 410 6.78 -1.55 -22.53
N TYR A 411 5.45 -1.43 -22.51
CA TYR A 411 4.76 -0.49 -21.64
C TYR A 411 4.21 -1.25 -20.44
N VAL A 412 4.50 -0.74 -19.24
CA VAL A 412 3.91 -1.23 -18.00
C VAL A 412 2.97 -0.16 -17.49
N VAL A 413 1.67 -0.40 -17.59
CA VAL A 413 0.65 0.50 -17.06
C VAL A 413 0.31 0.05 -15.65
N ALA A 414 0.29 1.00 -14.71
CA ALA A 414 -0.22 0.76 -13.36
C ALA A 414 -1.02 1.95 -12.84
N SER A 415 -1.94 1.72 -11.91
CA SER A 415 -2.67 2.82 -11.25
C SER A 415 -1.93 3.50 -10.10
N GLU A 416 -0.76 2.99 -9.74
CA GLU A 416 0.18 3.58 -8.78
C GLU A 416 1.62 3.40 -9.27
N PRO A 417 2.56 4.28 -8.91
CA PRO A 417 3.96 4.15 -9.31
C PRO A 417 4.57 2.80 -8.88
N TYR A 418 4.12 2.23 -7.77
CA TYR A 418 4.61 0.96 -7.24
C TYR A 418 4.52 -0.22 -8.23
N GLY A 419 3.53 -0.17 -9.13
CA GLY A 419 3.35 -1.18 -10.17
C GLY A 419 4.27 -1.00 -11.39
N VAL A 420 4.92 0.16 -11.57
CA VAL A 420 5.84 0.41 -12.70
C VAL A 420 7.32 0.31 -12.33
N VAL A 421 7.67 0.63 -11.08
CA VAL A 421 9.06 0.88 -10.65
C VAL A 421 10.00 -0.32 -10.65
N GLU A 422 9.47 -1.54 -10.81
CA GLU A 422 10.32 -2.72 -11.02
C GLU A 422 10.99 -2.69 -12.39
N GLU A 423 10.22 -2.42 -13.45
CA GLU A 423 10.70 -2.49 -14.83
C GLU A 423 11.06 -1.13 -15.43
N ALA A 424 10.46 -0.05 -14.91
CA ALA A 424 10.59 1.29 -15.48
C ALA A 424 11.00 2.32 -14.42
N SER A 425 12.10 3.02 -14.67
CA SER A 425 12.55 4.15 -13.84
C SER A 425 11.91 5.48 -14.25
N GLN A 426 11.23 5.53 -15.39
CA GLN A 426 10.52 6.70 -15.89
C GLN A 426 9.10 6.33 -16.31
N TYR A 427 8.18 7.26 -16.10
CA TYR A 427 6.78 7.08 -16.47
C TYR A 427 6.15 8.39 -16.93
N VAL A 428 5.08 8.25 -17.71
CA VAL A 428 4.12 9.34 -17.99
C VAL A 428 2.94 9.19 -17.02
N ARG A 429 2.62 10.23 -16.26
CA ARG A 429 1.43 10.28 -15.39
C ARG A 429 0.28 10.92 -16.15
N LEU A 430 -0.90 10.28 -16.12
CA LEU A 430 -2.12 10.87 -16.68
C LEU A 430 -2.70 11.92 -15.70
N ASP A 431 -3.35 12.93 -16.28
CA ASP A 431 -4.07 13.98 -15.57
C ASP A 431 -5.59 13.82 -15.77
N GLY A 432 -6.33 13.71 -14.66
CA GLY A 432 -7.78 13.54 -14.66
C GLY A 432 -8.58 14.84 -14.47
N GLU A 433 -7.93 15.97 -14.22
CA GLU A 433 -8.57 17.20 -13.74
C GLU A 433 -8.31 18.44 -14.58
N THR A 434 -7.15 18.52 -15.25
CA THR A 434 -6.81 19.71 -16.04
C THR A 434 -7.59 19.73 -17.35
N PRO A 435 -8.40 20.77 -17.63
CA PRO A 435 -9.02 20.95 -18.94
C PRO A 435 -7.97 21.35 -19.97
N SER A 436 -8.03 20.74 -21.15
CA SER A 436 -7.18 21.10 -22.29
C SER A 436 -7.73 22.30 -23.08
N ASP A 437 -9.05 22.49 -23.06
CA ASP A 437 -9.75 23.65 -23.61
C ASP A 437 -10.43 24.43 -22.47
N LEU A 438 -9.95 25.66 -22.23
CA LEU A 438 -10.48 26.55 -21.19
C LEU A 438 -11.83 27.16 -21.57
N ASP A 439 -12.20 27.17 -22.85
CA ASP A 439 -13.51 27.63 -23.32
C ASP A 439 -14.57 26.54 -23.13
N ASN A 440 -14.16 25.27 -23.00
CA ASN A 440 -15.03 24.13 -22.70
C ASN A 440 -14.45 23.18 -21.63
N PRO A 441 -14.29 23.66 -20.38
CA PRO A 441 -13.51 22.96 -19.35
C PRO A 441 -14.20 21.74 -18.76
N GLU A 442 -15.49 21.52 -19.05
CA GLU A 442 -16.22 20.32 -18.61
C GLU A 442 -16.07 19.17 -19.61
N ALA A 443 -16.12 19.47 -20.91
CA ALA A 443 -15.98 18.48 -21.97
C ALA A 443 -14.52 18.07 -22.21
N SER A 444 -13.56 18.99 -22.01
CA SER A 444 -12.15 18.78 -22.34
C SER A 444 -11.32 18.20 -21.18
N ARG A 445 -11.94 17.99 -20.02
CA ARG A 445 -11.29 17.54 -18.77
C ARG A 445 -10.97 16.06 -18.77
N GLY A 446 -9.77 15.72 -18.31
CA GLY A 446 -9.27 14.35 -18.22
C GLY A 446 -8.52 13.96 -19.49
N GLN A 447 -7.98 12.73 -19.49
CA GLN A 447 -7.10 12.26 -20.56
C GLN A 447 -7.48 10.85 -21.01
N ILE A 448 -7.38 10.63 -22.31
CA ILE A 448 -7.55 9.35 -22.99
C ILE A 448 -6.23 9.03 -23.72
N VAL A 449 -5.75 7.80 -23.63
CA VAL A 449 -4.50 7.35 -24.25
C VAL A 449 -4.71 6.08 -25.05
N ALA A 450 -4.11 6.00 -26.24
CA ALA A 450 -3.89 4.75 -26.96
C ALA A 450 -2.40 4.44 -26.99
N LEU A 451 -2.05 3.23 -26.57
CA LEU A 451 -0.69 2.70 -26.59
C LEU A 451 -0.53 1.69 -27.72
N ASP A 452 0.53 1.86 -28.52
CA ASP A 452 0.91 0.94 -29.58
C ASP A 452 2.06 0.02 -29.14
N ALA A 453 1.75 -1.26 -28.96
CA ALA A 453 2.71 -2.29 -28.54
C ALA A 453 3.92 -2.39 -29.48
N THR A 454 3.78 -2.08 -30.78
CA THR A 454 4.89 -2.17 -31.75
C THR A 454 5.98 -1.13 -31.50
N GLN A 455 5.65 -0.05 -30.79
CA GLN A 455 6.54 1.04 -30.39
C GLN A 455 6.84 1.03 -28.88
N ALA A 456 6.54 -0.09 -28.20
CA ALA A 456 6.67 -0.20 -26.75
C ALA A 456 8.07 0.13 -26.23
N GLY A 457 8.13 0.84 -25.10
CA GLY A 457 9.36 1.37 -24.49
C GLY A 457 9.75 2.79 -24.94
N SER A 458 8.99 3.42 -25.85
CA SER A 458 9.26 4.77 -26.37
C SER A 458 8.09 5.73 -26.13
N LEU A 459 8.30 7.05 -26.21
CA LEU A 459 7.19 8.01 -26.25
C LEU A 459 6.40 7.96 -27.57
N SER A 460 7.01 7.47 -28.65
CA SER A 460 6.40 7.44 -29.99
C SER A 460 5.15 6.56 -30.10
N GLY A 461 5.01 5.54 -29.24
CA GLY A 461 3.83 4.69 -29.19
C GLY A 461 2.71 5.21 -28.29
N ILE A 462 2.83 6.43 -27.73
CA ILE A 462 1.82 7.03 -26.86
C ILE A 462 1.07 8.13 -27.61
N ARG A 463 -0.23 7.91 -27.87
CA ARG A 463 -1.13 8.94 -28.41
C ARG A 463 -2.11 9.37 -27.32
N ARG A 464 -2.12 10.65 -26.97
CA ARG A 464 -2.93 11.21 -25.88
C ARG A 464 -3.93 12.25 -26.39
N PHE A 465 -5.13 12.21 -25.83
CA PHE A 465 -6.28 13.03 -26.22
C PHE A 465 -7.01 13.53 -24.97
N SER A 466 -7.71 14.64 -25.09
CA SER A 466 -8.75 15.05 -24.14
C SER A 466 -10.08 14.36 -24.43
N TYR A 467 -11.02 14.47 -23.50
CA TYR A 467 -12.35 13.87 -23.63
C TYR A 467 -13.22 14.47 -24.75
N ASP A 468 -12.93 15.69 -25.21
CA ASP A 468 -13.56 16.29 -26.39
C ASP A 468 -12.90 15.88 -27.73
N GLY A 469 -11.85 15.06 -27.66
CA GLY A 469 -11.11 14.54 -28.81
C GLY A 469 -9.92 15.39 -29.27
N SER A 470 -9.62 16.51 -28.61
CA SER A 470 -8.41 17.29 -28.94
C SER A 470 -7.13 16.50 -28.65
N VAL A 471 -6.10 16.66 -29.49
CA VAL A 471 -4.81 15.96 -29.32
C VAL A 471 -3.96 16.68 -28.29
N ILE A 472 -3.41 15.93 -27.34
CA ILE A 472 -2.48 16.44 -26.32
C ILE A 472 -1.09 15.85 -26.61
N GLU A 473 -0.14 16.70 -26.98
CA GLU A 473 1.24 16.26 -27.25
C GLU A 473 1.87 15.60 -26.01
N VAL A 474 2.66 14.55 -26.24
CA VAL A 474 3.47 13.87 -25.22
C VAL A 474 4.93 14.07 -25.57
N GLY A 475 5.73 14.59 -24.64
CA GLY A 475 7.15 14.84 -24.86
C GLY A 475 7.99 14.55 -23.62
N ALA A 476 9.29 14.84 -23.71
CA ALA A 476 10.25 14.58 -22.63
C ALA A 476 9.90 15.31 -21.32
N LYS A 477 9.16 16.43 -21.39
CA LYS A 477 8.66 17.17 -20.21
C LYS A 477 7.62 16.40 -19.40
N ASP A 478 6.93 15.45 -20.01
CA ASP A 478 5.91 14.61 -19.36
C ASP A 478 6.52 13.40 -18.65
N LEU A 479 7.82 13.15 -18.83
CA LEU A 479 8.53 12.04 -18.18
C LEU A 479 8.92 12.42 -16.75
N ALA A 480 8.28 11.77 -15.79
CA ALA A 480 8.71 11.79 -14.40
C ALA A 480 9.69 10.64 -14.14
N ARG A 481 10.72 10.90 -13.33
CA ARG A 481 11.60 9.85 -12.78
C ARG A 481 10.99 9.32 -11.50
N ALA A 482 10.97 8.01 -11.33
CA ALA A 482 10.55 7.40 -10.08
C ALA A 482 11.55 7.71 -8.96
N GLU A 483 11.04 8.24 -7.84
CA GLU A 483 11.83 8.49 -6.63
C GLU A 483 11.72 7.34 -5.61
N VAL A 484 10.82 6.39 -5.85
CA VAL A 484 10.60 5.20 -5.03
C VAL A 484 11.02 3.98 -5.85
N THR A 485 11.66 3.02 -5.19
CA THR A 485 12.05 1.74 -5.79
C THR A 485 11.34 0.60 -5.10
N THR A 486 11.45 -0.60 -5.67
CA THR A 486 10.87 -1.83 -5.11
C THR A 486 11.43 -2.15 -3.71
N ARG A 487 12.67 -1.72 -3.42
CA ARG A 487 13.33 -1.80 -2.11
C ARG A 487 12.58 -1.07 -1.01
N ASP A 488 12.01 0.08 -1.32
CA ASP A 488 11.36 0.96 -0.34
C ASP A 488 9.98 0.44 0.07
N ILE A 489 9.37 -0.42 -0.77
CA ILE A 489 8.01 -0.96 -0.61
C ILE A 489 7.98 -2.47 -0.37
N ASP A 490 9.13 -3.10 -0.14
CA ASP A 490 9.23 -4.53 0.15
C ASP A 490 8.70 -4.86 1.55
N LEU A 491 7.97 -5.97 1.68
CA LEU A 491 7.46 -6.46 2.97
C LEU A 491 8.53 -7.18 3.80
N GLY A 492 9.59 -7.68 3.16
CA GLY A 492 10.64 -8.47 3.80
C GLY A 492 10.11 -9.74 4.45
N ALA A 493 10.65 -10.07 5.62
CA ALA A 493 10.28 -11.27 6.38
C ALA A 493 9.08 -11.05 7.34
N PHE A 494 8.39 -9.91 7.23
CA PHE A 494 7.28 -9.58 8.11
C PHE A 494 5.95 -10.15 7.57
N PRO A 495 5.03 -10.57 8.45
CA PRO A 495 3.70 -11.00 8.02
C PRO A 495 2.80 -9.83 7.59
N HIS A 496 3.05 -8.63 8.10
CA HIS A 496 2.23 -7.44 7.84
C HIS A 496 3.10 -6.18 7.73
N PHE A 497 2.78 -5.29 6.79
CA PHE A 497 3.47 -4.00 6.65
C PHE A 497 3.41 -3.17 7.93
N LEU A 498 2.29 -3.18 8.66
CA LEU A 498 2.18 -2.49 9.94
C LEU A 498 3.26 -2.94 10.94
N LEU A 499 3.49 -4.25 11.09
CA LEU A 499 4.50 -4.75 12.03
C LEU A 499 5.92 -4.40 11.55
N LYS A 500 6.17 -4.48 10.24
CA LYS A 500 7.43 -4.02 9.64
C LYS A 500 7.68 -2.56 10.01
N GLU A 501 6.70 -1.70 9.79
CA GLU A 501 6.86 -0.25 9.96
C GLU A 501 6.93 0.17 11.45
N ILE A 502 6.22 -0.51 12.35
CA ILE A 502 6.44 -0.39 13.80
C ILE A 502 7.89 -0.75 14.14
N SER A 503 8.40 -1.84 13.55
CA SER A 503 9.77 -2.32 13.80
C SER A 503 10.84 -1.41 13.20
N GLU A 504 10.55 -0.71 12.09
CA GLU A 504 11.43 0.25 11.42
C GLU A 504 11.39 1.66 12.05
N SER A 505 10.39 1.93 12.91
CA SER A 505 10.20 3.24 13.55
C SER A 505 11.43 3.79 14.27
N PRO A 506 12.24 3.01 15.04
CA PRO A 506 13.46 3.52 15.64
C PRO A 506 14.50 3.99 14.62
N ALA A 507 14.66 3.24 13.52
CA ALA A 507 15.60 3.59 12.46
C ALA A 507 15.15 4.87 11.74
N SER A 508 13.84 5.00 11.45
CA SER A 508 13.26 6.21 10.85
C SER A 508 13.42 7.45 11.75
N PHE A 509 13.24 7.28 13.07
CA PHE A 509 13.51 8.33 14.06
C PHE A 509 14.99 8.74 14.05
N ARG A 510 15.91 7.77 14.11
CA ARG A 510 17.36 8.00 14.06
C ARG A 510 17.80 8.74 12.80
N LYS A 511 17.32 8.30 11.64
CA LYS A 511 17.59 8.94 10.34
C LYS A 511 17.11 10.40 10.31
N THR A 512 15.96 10.68 10.93
CA THR A 512 15.42 12.04 11.01
C THR A 512 16.30 12.97 11.86
N LEU A 513 16.89 12.46 12.95
CA LEU A 513 17.85 13.21 13.78
C LEU A 513 19.20 13.44 13.10
N ARG A 514 19.60 12.53 12.19
CA ARG A 514 20.92 12.51 11.58
C ARG A 514 21.24 13.84 10.88
N ALA A 515 22.48 14.32 11.09
CA ALA A 515 22.98 15.63 10.65
C ALA A 515 22.21 16.86 11.17
N LYS A 516 21.15 16.70 11.98
CA LYS A 516 20.36 17.81 12.52
C LYS A 516 20.52 17.97 14.02
N LEU A 517 20.80 16.88 14.74
CA LEU A 517 21.25 16.90 16.12
C LEU A 517 22.73 16.53 16.13
N ILE A 518 23.59 17.54 16.24
CA ILE A 518 25.04 17.41 16.06
C ILE A 518 25.78 17.79 17.34
N GLU A 519 26.99 17.26 17.51
CA GLU A 519 27.87 17.61 18.62
C GLU A 519 28.89 18.66 18.14
N ARG A 520 28.94 19.82 18.80
CA ARG A 520 29.94 20.87 18.59
C ARG A 520 30.62 21.16 19.92
N ASP A 521 31.94 20.99 19.99
CA ASP A 521 32.74 21.20 21.22
C ASP A 521 32.23 20.43 22.46
N GLY A 522 31.71 19.22 22.28
CA GLY A 522 31.17 18.39 23.37
C GLY A 522 29.74 18.73 23.78
N VAL A 523 29.05 19.59 23.03
CA VAL A 523 27.69 20.06 23.32
C VAL A 523 26.77 19.71 22.14
N LEU A 524 25.59 19.15 22.44
CA LEU A 524 24.57 18.87 21.44
C LEU A 524 23.88 20.16 21.01
N VAL A 525 23.78 20.36 19.70
CA VAL A 525 23.18 21.52 19.04
C VAL A 525 22.23 21.04 17.95
N VAL A 526 21.10 21.75 17.80
CA VAL A 526 20.14 21.52 16.73
C VAL A 526 20.42 22.45 15.56
N ASP A 527 20.60 21.88 14.36
CA ASP A 527 20.81 22.58 13.11
C ASP A 527 19.98 21.92 12.00
N VAL A 528 18.84 22.53 11.65
CA VAL A 528 17.92 21.98 10.63
C VAL A 528 18.29 22.38 9.20
N GLY A 529 19.34 23.20 9.01
CA GLY A 529 19.73 23.72 7.70
C GLY A 529 18.83 24.86 7.19
N ASN A 530 19.22 25.42 6.03
CA ASN A 530 18.51 26.52 5.38
C ASN A 530 17.27 26.06 4.61
N ASP A 531 17.25 24.83 4.07
CA ASP A 531 16.07 24.32 3.34
C ASP A 531 14.85 24.15 4.26
N ALA A 532 15.08 23.70 5.50
CA ALA A 532 14.00 23.52 6.48
C ALA A 532 13.56 24.85 7.12
N LEU A 533 14.52 25.72 7.45
CA LEU A 533 14.26 27.03 8.04
C LEU A 533 15.10 28.11 7.32
N PRO A 534 14.60 28.63 6.20
CA PRO A 534 15.31 29.63 5.40
C PRO A 534 15.63 30.91 6.16
N ASP A 535 16.73 31.56 5.79
CA ASP A 535 17.18 32.83 6.37
C ASP A 535 16.08 33.91 6.34
N ALA A 536 15.30 34.01 5.26
CA ALA A 536 14.18 34.95 5.16
C ALA A 536 13.10 34.71 6.24
N ILE A 537 12.88 33.45 6.66
CA ILE A 537 11.96 33.12 7.77
C ILE A 537 12.64 33.43 9.11
N ARG A 538 13.93 33.10 9.28
CA ARG A 538 14.71 33.39 10.50
C ARG A 538 14.74 34.90 10.81
N GLU A 539 14.93 35.72 9.79
CA GLU A 539 14.90 37.18 9.90
C GLU A 539 13.53 37.68 10.37
N ARG A 540 12.43 37.17 9.79
CA ARG A 540 11.07 37.54 10.20
C ARG A 540 10.71 37.07 11.61
N LEU A 541 11.20 35.90 12.02
CA LEU A 541 11.06 35.38 13.38
C LEU A 541 11.82 36.26 14.39
N SER A 542 13.10 36.53 14.14
CA SER A 542 13.95 37.35 15.02
C SER A 542 13.48 38.81 15.12
N ALA A 543 12.94 39.37 14.03
CA ALA A 543 12.34 40.70 14.00
C ALA A 543 10.96 40.78 14.67
N GLY A 544 10.38 39.65 15.09
CA GLY A 544 9.06 39.61 15.72
C GLY A 544 7.90 39.94 14.77
N VAL A 545 8.08 39.70 13.47
CA VAL A 545 7.01 39.80 12.47
C VAL A 545 6.13 38.56 12.55
N LEU A 546 6.75 37.38 12.60
CA LEU A 546 6.05 36.11 12.80
C LEU A 546 5.88 35.90 14.31
N ARG A 547 4.65 36.07 14.82
CA ARG A 547 4.33 35.93 16.25
C ARG A 547 3.40 34.77 16.55
N ARG A 548 2.75 34.22 15.52
CA ARG A 548 1.81 33.10 15.65
C ARG A 548 2.31 31.90 14.86
N VAL A 549 2.34 30.74 15.50
CA VAL A 549 2.68 29.46 14.87
C VAL A 549 1.46 28.54 14.92
N LEU A 550 0.98 28.11 13.76
CA LEU A 550 -0.12 27.17 13.63
C LEU A 550 0.41 25.85 13.08
N VAL A 551 0.41 24.80 13.90
CA VAL A 551 0.79 23.46 13.48
C VAL A 551 -0.46 22.73 12.99
N ILE A 552 -0.44 22.28 11.75
CA ILE A 552 -1.57 21.62 11.10
C ILE A 552 -1.20 20.28 10.50
N GLY A 553 -2.19 19.40 10.43
CA GLY A 553 -2.12 18.09 9.78
C GLY A 553 -3.49 17.43 9.79
N GLN A 554 -3.55 16.15 9.44
CA GLN A 554 -4.76 15.34 9.58
C GLN A 554 -4.44 14.00 10.25
N GLY A 555 -5.40 13.46 11.03
CA GLY A 555 -5.25 12.18 11.72
C GLY A 555 -3.98 12.11 12.58
N THR A 556 -3.21 11.02 12.43
CA THR A 556 -1.93 10.78 13.12
C THR A 556 -0.93 11.94 12.95
N ALA A 557 -0.87 12.61 11.79
CA ALA A 557 0.03 13.75 11.57
C ALA A 557 -0.37 14.98 12.41
N ALA A 558 -1.67 15.21 12.60
CA ALA A 558 -2.15 16.27 13.49
C ALA A 558 -1.80 15.97 14.96
N VAL A 559 -1.85 14.69 15.37
CA VAL A 559 -1.46 14.27 16.72
C VAL A 559 0.04 14.42 16.92
N ALA A 560 0.88 13.99 15.96
CA ALA A 560 2.32 14.24 15.99
C ALA A 560 2.64 15.73 16.11
N GLY A 561 1.93 16.59 15.37
CA GLY A 561 2.10 18.05 15.44
C GLY A 561 1.85 18.66 16.82
N GLN A 562 1.07 18.01 17.68
CA GLN A 562 0.87 18.48 19.06
C GLN A 562 2.16 18.42 19.87
N SER A 563 3.09 17.48 19.59
CA SER A 563 4.37 17.42 20.30
C SER A 563 5.25 18.61 19.93
N LEU A 564 5.27 19.01 18.65
CA LEU A 564 5.95 20.21 18.18
C LEU A 564 5.37 21.44 18.86
N ALA A 565 4.05 21.61 18.81
CA ALA A 565 3.39 22.78 19.40
C ALA A 565 3.65 22.89 20.90
N ALA A 566 3.55 21.78 21.64
CA ALA A 566 3.84 21.74 23.06
C ALA A 566 5.31 22.10 23.36
N ALA A 567 6.26 21.50 22.63
CA ALA A 567 7.68 21.79 22.81
C ALA A 567 8.03 23.26 22.50
N LEU A 568 7.50 23.80 21.40
CA LEU A 568 7.76 25.19 21.02
C LEU A 568 7.11 26.17 21.99
N ALA A 569 5.91 25.87 22.50
CA ALA A 569 5.28 26.67 23.55
C ALA A 569 6.13 26.69 24.84
N ASP A 570 6.65 25.53 25.28
CA ASP A 570 7.54 25.46 26.45
C ASP A 570 8.82 26.28 26.26
N LEU A 571 9.40 26.26 25.05
CA LEU A 571 10.65 26.95 24.75
C LEU A 571 10.50 28.45 24.48
N ALA A 572 9.37 28.89 23.90
CA ALA A 572 9.24 30.23 23.33
C ALA A 572 7.92 30.95 23.66
N SER A 573 7.18 30.53 24.69
CA SER A 573 5.88 31.12 25.10
C SER A 573 5.89 32.63 25.34
N SER A 574 7.04 33.22 25.70
CA SER A 574 7.17 34.68 25.89
C SER A 574 7.26 35.47 24.57
N ARG A 575 7.48 34.78 23.45
CA ARG A 575 7.75 35.34 22.12
C ARG A 575 6.70 34.94 21.09
N LEU A 576 6.13 33.74 21.21
CA LEU A 576 5.26 33.12 20.22
C LEU A 576 3.94 32.63 20.84
N VAL A 577 2.86 32.78 20.08
CA VAL A 577 1.59 32.09 20.33
C VAL A 577 1.56 30.85 19.43
N VAL A 578 1.51 29.66 20.06
CA VAL A 578 1.60 28.38 19.34
C VAL A 578 0.31 27.59 19.57
N GLU A 579 -0.29 27.11 18.48
CA GLU A 579 -1.49 26.27 18.50
C GLU A 579 -1.30 25.08 17.55
N ALA A 580 -1.84 23.91 17.93
CA ALA A 580 -1.98 22.76 17.03
C ALA A 580 -3.47 22.49 16.79
N LEU A 581 -3.85 22.26 15.54
CA LEU A 581 -5.23 21.96 15.15
C LEU A 581 -5.28 21.15 13.85
N PRO A 582 -6.35 20.37 13.60
CA PRO A 582 -6.56 19.76 12.29
C PRO A 582 -6.59 20.83 11.18
N ALA A 583 -6.07 20.50 9.99
CA ALA A 583 -6.01 21.43 8.87
C ALA A 583 -7.42 21.92 8.45
N THR A 584 -8.42 21.05 8.55
CA THR A 584 -9.83 21.36 8.28
C THR A 584 -10.42 22.36 9.28
N GLU A 585 -10.04 22.29 10.56
CA GLU A 585 -10.46 23.24 11.58
C GLU A 585 -9.90 24.63 11.31
N LEU A 586 -8.66 24.71 10.82
CA LEU A 586 -8.08 25.97 10.36
C LEU A 586 -8.91 26.54 9.21
N SER A 587 -9.06 25.78 8.12
CA SER A 587 -9.76 26.26 6.92
C SER A 587 -11.24 26.54 7.12
N GLY A 588 -11.90 25.81 8.02
CA GLY A 588 -13.32 25.94 8.28
C GLY A 588 -13.66 27.12 9.19
N PHE A 589 -12.81 27.40 10.19
CA PHE A 589 -13.23 28.24 11.32
C PHE A 589 -12.19 29.23 11.85
N ARG A 590 -10.90 29.10 11.49
CA ARG A 590 -9.81 29.86 12.15
C ARG A 590 -8.95 30.71 11.22
N LEU A 591 -9.22 30.69 9.91
CA LEU A 591 -8.59 31.62 8.97
C LEU A 591 -9.02 33.06 9.27
N THR A 592 -8.06 33.98 9.22
CA THR A 592 -8.26 35.44 9.31
C THR A 592 -7.97 36.08 7.97
N GLU A 593 -8.54 37.25 7.67
CA GLU A 593 -8.31 37.95 6.40
C GLU A 593 -6.82 38.26 6.14
N ASP A 594 -6.09 38.62 7.20
CA ASP A 594 -4.65 38.82 7.19
C ASP A 594 -3.97 37.74 8.05
N MET A 595 -3.03 37.02 7.45
CA MET A 595 -2.20 36.01 8.09
C MET A 595 -0.70 36.29 7.95
N THR A 596 -0.30 37.53 7.64
CA THR A 596 1.12 37.92 7.43
C THR A 596 2.01 37.76 8.67
N GLU A 597 1.43 37.74 9.87
CA GLU A 597 2.13 37.45 11.14
C GLU A 597 2.14 35.95 11.52
N THR A 598 1.62 35.08 10.64
CA THR A 598 1.44 33.65 10.90
C THR A 598 2.43 32.78 10.15
N LEU A 599 3.10 31.90 10.89
CA LEU A 599 3.84 30.76 10.38
C LEU A 599 2.96 29.51 10.50
N VAL A 600 2.63 28.88 9.38
CA VAL A 600 1.96 27.59 9.33
C VAL A 600 3.02 26.50 9.22
N ILE A 601 2.96 25.51 10.10
CA ILE A 601 3.75 24.29 10.01
C ILE A 601 2.83 23.15 9.57
N ALA A 602 2.93 22.73 8.31
CA ALA A 602 2.07 21.69 7.74
C ALA A 602 2.76 20.32 7.78
N ILE A 603 2.11 19.33 8.39
CA ILE A 603 2.65 17.97 8.55
C ILE A 603 1.85 16.98 7.70
N SER A 604 2.54 16.26 6.81
CA SER A 604 1.93 15.20 5.98
C SER A 604 2.97 14.15 5.58
N GLN A 605 2.66 12.86 5.76
CA GLN A 605 3.54 11.78 5.30
C GLN A 605 3.67 11.77 3.77
N SER A 606 2.55 11.79 3.06
CA SER A 606 2.53 11.67 1.60
C SER A 606 2.81 12.98 0.87
N GLY A 607 2.58 14.12 1.54
CA GLY A 607 2.60 15.46 0.93
C GLY A 607 1.45 15.71 -0.06
N THR A 608 0.53 14.76 -0.22
CA THR A 608 -0.60 14.84 -1.17
C THR A 608 -1.96 14.88 -0.47
N THR A 609 -2.01 14.96 0.87
CA THR A 609 -3.26 15.03 1.63
C THR A 609 -4.09 16.24 1.20
N THR A 610 -5.22 16.01 0.54
CA THR A 610 -6.03 17.04 -0.12
C THR A 610 -6.42 18.17 0.83
N ASP A 611 -6.95 17.83 2.01
CA ASP A 611 -7.41 18.82 2.99
C ASP A 611 -6.26 19.68 3.52
N THR A 612 -5.10 19.09 3.81
CA THR A 612 -3.92 19.83 4.27
C THR A 612 -3.43 20.79 3.18
N ASN A 613 -3.29 20.32 1.95
CA ASN A 613 -2.83 21.13 0.83
C ASN A 613 -3.79 22.29 0.53
N ARG A 614 -5.10 22.03 0.53
CA ARG A 614 -6.13 23.07 0.36
C ARG A 614 -6.06 24.12 1.47
N THR A 615 -5.90 23.71 2.73
CA THR A 615 -5.75 24.64 3.85
C THR A 615 -4.49 25.50 3.69
N VAL A 616 -3.39 24.91 3.24
CA VAL A 616 -2.13 25.62 2.97
C VAL A 616 -2.33 26.68 1.89
N ASP A 617 -2.95 26.34 0.76
CA ASP A 617 -3.25 27.30 -0.32
C ASP A 617 -4.12 28.48 0.19
N LEU A 618 -5.12 28.19 1.02
CA LEU A 618 -5.98 29.20 1.64
C LEU A 618 -5.22 30.09 2.64
N ALA A 619 -4.29 29.55 3.42
CA ALA A 619 -3.50 30.34 4.36
C ALA A 619 -2.47 31.21 3.62
N ARG A 620 -1.78 30.66 2.62
CA ARG A 620 -0.81 31.38 1.78
C ARG A 620 -1.44 32.54 1.03
N SER A 621 -2.62 32.33 0.45
CA SER A 621 -3.35 33.41 -0.24
C SER A 621 -3.71 34.59 0.68
N ARG A 622 -3.61 34.43 2.00
CA ARG A 622 -3.79 35.47 3.03
C ARG A 622 -2.49 35.94 3.66
N GLY A 623 -1.35 35.56 3.10
CA GLY A 623 -0.02 36.05 3.50
C GLY A 623 0.73 35.19 4.52
N ALA A 624 0.19 34.03 4.92
CA ALA A 624 0.90 33.12 5.81
C ALA A 624 2.18 32.56 5.16
N VAL A 625 3.20 32.34 5.98
CA VAL A 625 4.43 31.62 5.61
C VAL A 625 4.26 30.15 5.96
N VAL A 626 4.80 29.24 5.14
CA VAL A 626 4.61 27.80 5.32
C VAL A 626 5.95 27.08 5.44
N ILE A 627 6.12 26.32 6.52
CA ILE A 627 7.13 25.26 6.60
C ILE A 627 6.40 23.92 6.58
N SER A 628 6.89 22.95 5.81
CA SER A 628 6.30 21.62 5.79
C SER A 628 7.22 20.55 6.36
N ILE A 629 6.67 19.63 7.14
CA ILE A 629 7.32 18.39 7.54
C ILE A 629 6.72 17.27 6.71
N VAL A 630 7.51 16.71 5.78
CA VAL A 630 7.06 15.69 4.84
C VAL A 630 8.05 14.55 4.69
N ASN A 631 7.56 13.38 4.30
CA ASN A 631 8.44 12.26 3.98
C ASN A 631 8.70 12.14 2.48
N ARG A 632 7.78 12.54 1.62
CA ARG A 632 7.92 12.38 0.16
C ARG A 632 8.55 13.61 -0.48
N ARG A 633 9.69 13.43 -1.16
CA ARG A 633 10.31 14.45 -2.03
C ARG A 633 9.40 14.72 -3.24
N GLY A 634 9.48 15.94 -3.79
CA GLY A 634 8.69 16.36 -4.96
C GLY A 634 7.18 16.18 -4.81
N SER A 635 6.63 16.32 -3.60
CA SER A 635 5.19 16.19 -3.36
C SER A 635 4.48 17.54 -3.52
N ASP A 636 3.17 17.52 -3.76
CA ASP A 636 2.44 18.78 -3.98
C ASP A 636 2.56 19.77 -2.80
N LEU A 637 2.72 19.27 -1.57
CA LEU A 637 2.94 20.12 -0.40
C LEU A 637 4.33 20.77 -0.40
N THR A 638 5.37 20.12 -0.93
CA THR A 638 6.71 20.72 -1.02
C THR A 638 6.72 21.94 -1.94
N ASP A 639 5.99 21.87 -3.05
CA ASP A 639 5.90 22.98 -4.02
C ASP A 639 5.16 24.20 -3.44
N ARG A 640 4.30 23.97 -2.44
CA ARG A 640 3.53 25.01 -1.73
C ARG A 640 4.25 25.55 -0.50
N SER A 641 5.47 25.11 -0.20
CA SER A 641 6.16 25.43 1.05
C SER A 641 7.28 26.45 0.85
N ASP A 642 7.47 27.34 1.83
CA ASP A 642 8.61 28.26 1.84
C ASP A 642 9.85 27.62 2.48
N GLY A 643 9.67 26.62 3.36
CA GLY A 643 10.72 25.75 3.88
C GLY A 643 10.24 24.31 4.03
N VAL A 644 11.14 23.33 3.90
CA VAL A 644 10.80 21.90 3.93
C VAL A 644 11.76 21.13 4.81
N LEU A 645 11.23 20.42 5.80
CA LEU A 645 11.96 19.49 6.65
C LEU A 645 11.56 18.06 6.30
N TYR A 646 12.48 17.32 5.66
CA TYR A 646 12.24 15.91 5.35
C TYR A 646 12.43 15.02 6.58
N THR A 647 11.50 14.09 6.78
CA THR A 647 11.65 12.97 7.72
C THR A 647 12.47 11.84 7.09
N SER A 648 13.17 11.06 7.91
CA SER A 648 14.00 9.92 7.49
C SER A 648 15.01 10.34 6.40
N ASP A 649 15.00 9.69 5.24
CA ASP A 649 15.81 10.03 4.05
C ASP A 649 14.98 10.68 2.91
N GLY A 650 13.69 10.93 3.14
CA GLY A 650 12.77 11.43 2.12
C GLY A 650 12.21 10.36 1.17
N ARG A 651 12.46 9.07 1.45
CA ARG A 651 12.03 7.91 0.64
C ARG A 651 11.39 6.77 1.46
N ASP A 652 11.15 7.00 2.74
CA ASP A 652 10.67 5.98 3.69
C ASP A 652 9.16 5.72 3.56
N VAL A 653 8.74 5.06 2.47
CA VAL A 653 7.33 4.85 2.12
C VAL A 653 6.60 4.02 3.17
N GLU A 654 5.40 4.44 3.52
CA GLU A 654 4.49 3.71 4.42
C GLU A 654 3.43 3.00 3.56
N MET A 655 3.46 1.68 3.57
CA MET A 655 2.58 0.80 2.79
C MET A 655 1.37 0.34 3.62
N SER A 656 1.52 0.27 4.95
CA SER A 656 0.37 0.10 5.84
C SER A 656 -0.60 1.27 5.68
N VAL A 657 -1.89 0.98 5.70
CA VAL A 657 -2.93 2.02 5.74
C VAL A 657 -2.84 2.81 7.05
N ALA A 658 -2.63 2.12 8.17
CA ALA A 658 -2.47 2.74 9.48
C ALA A 658 -1.02 3.22 9.65
N SER A 659 -0.84 4.54 9.80
CA SER A 659 0.47 5.18 9.94
C SER A 659 1.15 4.82 11.27
N THR A 660 2.46 4.57 11.25
CA THR A 660 3.28 4.18 12.40
C THR A 660 4.64 4.88 12.39
N LYS A 661 5.61 4.47 11.55
CA LYS A 661 6.95 5.07 11.48
C LYS A 661 6.91 6.57 11.18
N ALA A 662 5.95 7.02 10.38
CA ALA A 662 5.81 8.44 10.08
C ALA A 662 5.47 9.27 11.33
N PHE A 663 4.65 8.75 12.26
CA PHE A 663 4.35 9.43 13.53
C PHE A 663 5.62 9.71 14.33
N TYR A 664 6.46 8.69 14.51
CA TYR A 664 7.71 8.81 15.28
C TYR A 664 8.71 9.76 14.61
N ALA A 665 8.88 9.64 13.29
CA ALA A 665 9.75 10.52 12.53
C ALA A 665 9.26 11.99 12.55
N GLN A 666 7.94 12.22 12.47
CA GLN A 666 7.33 13.55 12.59
C GLN A 666 7.53 14.15 13.99
N ILE A 667 7.50 13.35 15.05
CA ILE A 667 7.85 13.81 16.40
C ILE A 667 9.31 14.25 16.48
N ALA A 668 10.25 13.46 15.93
CA ALA A 668 11.66 13.82 15.88
C ALA A 668 11.88 15.14 15.13
N ALA A 669 11.33 15.25 13.92
CA ALA A 669 11.37 16.46 13.11
C ALA A 669 10.72 17.66 13.84
N GLY A 670 9.61 17.43 14.53
CA GLY A 670 8.92 18.44 15.31
C GLY A 670 9.78 18.99 16.45
N PHE A 671 10.47 18.14 17.21
CA PHE A 671 11.40 18.62 18.24
C PHE A 671 12.55 19.44 17.63
N LEU A 672 13.19 18.96 16.56
CA LEU A 672 14.27 19.70 15.89
C LEU A 672 13.80 21.07 15.41
N LEU A 673 12.65 21.13 14.74
CA LEU A 673 12.11 22.40 14.24
C LEU A 673 11.69 23.33 15.38
N ALA A 674 11.13 22.82 16.48
CA ALA A 674 10.79 23.62 17.66
C ALA A 674 12.04 24.27 18.28
N PHE A 675 13.14 23.53 18.45
CA PHE A 675 14.41 24.08 18.94
C PHE A 675 14.99 25.14 17.98
N ALA A 676 14.96 24.87 16.67
CA ALA A 676 15.44 25.80 15.66
C ALA A 676 14.65 27.11 15.63
N ILE A 677 13.31 27.03 15.68
CA ILE A 677 12.44 28.22 15.74
C ILE A 677 12.65 28.99 17.05
N ALA A 678 12.72 28.30 18.19
CA ALA A 678 12.96 28.93 19.49
C ALA A 678 14.29 29.68 19.52
N SER A 679 15.34 29.10 18.93
CA SER A 679 16.63 29.77 18.73
C SER A 679 16.50 31.00 17.82
N ALA A 680 15.79 30.88 16.69
CA ALA A 680 15.60 31.97 15.74
C ALA A 680 14.84 33.18 16.32
N VAL A 681 13.90 32.98 17.25
CA VAL A 681 13.22 34.09 17.97
C VAL A 681 14.03 34.64 19.16
N GLY A 682 15.23 34.13 19.40
CA GLY A 682 16.08 34.53 20.53
C GLY A 682 15.48 34.17 21.88
N ALA A 683 14.85 32.99 22.00
CA ALA A 683 14.43 32.44 23.29
C ALA A 683 15.64 31.96 24.10
N ASP A 684 15.58 32.11 25.42
CA ASP A 684 16.55 31.50 26.31
C ASP A 684 16.22 30.02 26.48
N LEU A 685 17.01 29.16 25.85
CA LEU A 685 16.78 27.72 25.88
C LEU A 685 17.20 27.09 27.21
N GLY A 686 18.03 27.76 28.02
CA GLY A 686 18.67 27.18 29.20
C GLY A 686 19.58 25.98 28.88
N ASP A 687 19.98 25.22 29.89
CA ASP A 687 20.66 23.94 29.68
C ASP A 687 19.64 22.86 29.32
N ARG A 688 19.71 22.38 28.08
CA ARG A 688 18.86 21.31 27.52
C ARG A 688 19.64 20.08 27.11
N GLN A 689 20.89 19.94 27.56
CA GLN A 689 21.75 18.84 27.15
C GLN A 689 21.19 17.48 27.56
N GLU A 690 20.56 17.38 28.74
CA GLU A 690 19.90 16.16 29.19
C GLU A 690 18.76 15.75 28.23
N PHE A 691 17.90 16.69 27.82
CA PHE A 691 16.82 16.42 26.88
C PHE A 691 17.35 16.04 25.50
N LEU A 692 18.33 16.78 24.97
CA LEU A 692 18.91 16.50 23.65
C LEU A 692 19.63 15.16 23.61
N ALA A 693 20.35 14.79 24.67
CA ALA A 693 20.97 13.47 24.80
C ALA A 693 19.90 12.37 24.85
N ALA A 694 18.83 12.56 25.64
CA ALA A 694 17.72 11.61 25.69
C ALA A 694 16.97 11.50 24.36
N LEU A 695 16.86 12.59 23.58
CA LEU A 695 16.27 12.58 22.24
C LEU A 695 17.14 11.78 21.26
N ARG A 696 18.46 11.97 21.30
CA ARG A 696 19.44 11.19 20.51
C ARG A 696 19.36 9.71 20.82
N ASP A 697 19.20 9.36 22.10
CA ASP A 697 19.24 7.98 22.59
C ASP A 697 17.85 7.29 22.56
N LEU A 698 16.78 8.04 22.27
CA LEU A 698 15.39 7.54 22.22
C LEU A 698 15.18 6.36 21.25
N PRO A 699 15.78 6.31 20.05
CA PRO A 699 15.70 5.15 19.18
C PRO A 699 16.13 3.84 19.87
N THR A 700 17.18 3.88 20.69
CA THR A 700 17.64 2.70 21.44
C THR A 700 16.60 2.28 22.49
N ALA A 701 15.94 3.24 23.15
CA ALA A 701 14.85 2.94 24.08
C ALA A 701 13.63 2.34 23.34
N MET A 702 13.32 2.82 22.13
CA MET A 702 12.28 2.26 21.28
C MET A 702 12.59 0.81 20.88
N GLU A 703 13.84 0.48 20.52
CA GLU A 703 14.27 -0.89 20.23
C GLU A 703 14.05 -1.85 21.41
N VAL A 704 14.27 -1.38 22.65
CA VAL A 704 13.98 -2.16 23.86
C VAL A 704 12.48 -2.39 24.07
N VAL A 705 11.62 -1.43 23.70
CA VAL A 705 10.16 -1.64 23.72
C VAL A 705 9.75 -2.69 22.68
N LEU A 706 10.30 -2.61 21.45
CA LEU A 706 10.05 -3.60 20.40
C LEU A 706 10.47 -5.01 20.81
N SER A 707 11.61 -5.17 21.50
CA SER A 707 12.05 -6.48 21.98
C SER A 707 11.10 -7.11 23.02
N ARG A 708 10.18 -6.31 23.58
CA ARG A 708 9.16 -6.74 24.55
C ARG A 708 7.80 -7.06 23.90
N ARG A 709 7.72 -7.17 22.57
CA ARG A 709 6.47 -7.52 21.84
C ARG A 709 5.76 -8.75 22.40
N SER A 710 6.48 -9.78 22.84
CA SER A 710 5.87 -10.98 23.45
C SER A 710 5.07 -10.67 24.71
N ALA A 711 5.48 -9.68 25.52
CA ALA A 711 4.72 -9.21 26.66
C ALA A 711 3.43 -8.48 26.23
N ALA A 712 3.51 -7.64 25.18
CA ALA A 712 2.33 -7.00 24.61
C ALA A 712 1.31 -8.04 24.11
N ARG A 713 1.80 -9.10 23.45
CA ARG A 713 0.99 -10.24 23.01
C ARG A 713 0.24 -10.91 24.15
N VAL A 714 0.96 -11.31 25.20
CA VAL A 714 0.35 -11.97 26.36
C VAL A 714 -0.71 -11.08 27.02
N ILE A 715 -0.45 -9.78 27.13
CA ILE A 715 -1.41 -8.82 27.69
C ILE A 715 -2.63 -8.69 26.77
N ALA A 716 -2.43 -8.53 25.47
CA ALA A 716 -3.51 -8.39 24.49
C ALA A 716 -4.40 -9.63 24.42
N GLU A 717 -3.82 -10.82 24.28
CA GLU A 717 -4.56 -12.10 24.21
C GLU A 717 -5.44 -12.33 25.45
N ASN A 718 -4.96 -11.94 26.64
CA ASN A 718 -5.68 -12.15 27.89
C ASN A 718 -6.83 -11.16 28.14
N PHE A 719 -6.70 -9.92 27.66
CA PHE A 719 -7.58 -8.83 28.10
C PHE A 719 -8.39 -8.16 26.99
N ALA A 720 -7.99 -8.26 25.72
CA ALA A 720 -8.66 -7.57 24.62
C ALA A 720 -9.94 -8.28 24.11
N PRO A 721 -9.94 -9.59 23.77
CA PRO A 721 -11.06 -10.21 23.04
C PRO A 721 -12.41 -10.17 23.79
N ALA A 722 -12.37 -10.35 25.11
CA ALA A 722 -13.57 -10.36 25.96
C ALA A 722 -14.13 -8.97 26.27
N LYS A 723 -13.48 -7.88 25.83
CA LYS A 723 -13.87 -6.51 26.21
C LYS A 723 -14.55 -5.81 25.05
N ARG A 724 -15.76 -5.31 25.30
CA ARG A 724 -16.56 -4.58 24.32
C ARG A 724 -16.22 -3.09 24.27
N TYR A 725 -16.09 -2.46 25.44
CA TYR A 725 -15.83 -1.02 25.58
C TYR A 725 -14.38 -0.77 25.95
N TRP A 726 -13.76 0.19 25.26
CA TRP A 726 -12.33 0.44 25.32
C TRP A 726 -12.11 1.95 25.50
N ALA A 727 -11.07 2.30 26.25
CA ALA A 727 -10.64 3.67 26.43
C ALA A 727 -9.12 3.75 26.52
N VAL A 728 -8.58 4.91 26.17
CA VAL A 728 -7.17 5.25 26.35
C VAL A 728 -7.10 6.54 27.15
N VAL A 729 -6.22 6.61 28.14
CA VAL A 729 -6.08 7.79 28.98
C VAL A 729 -4.61 8.17 29.15
N GLY A 730 -4.37 9.45 29.41
CA GLY A 730 -3.04 9.98 29.70
C GLY A 730 -3.09 11.41 30.24
N ASN A 731 -1.95 11.89 30.73
CA ASN A 731 -1.78 13.24 31.29
C ASN A 731 -0.62 13.98 30.62
N GLY A 732 -0.72 15.31 30.52
CA GLY A 732 0.32 16.12 29.87
C GLY A 732 0.65 15.59 28.47
N ARG A 733 1.95 15.37 28.17
CA ARG A 733 2.38 14.80 26.88
C ARG A 733 1.88 13.37 26.63
N ASN A 734 1.55 12.59 27.67
CA ASN A 734 0.92 11.27 27.49
C ASN A 734 -0.49 11.35 26.87
N ARG A 735 -1.14 12.52 26.81
CA ARG A 735 -2.37 12.70 26.03
C ARG A 735 -2.12 12.59 24.52
N ILE A 736 -0.94 12.97 24.04
CA ILE A 736 -0.54 12.81 22.63
C ILE A 736 -0.47 11.31 22.31
N ALA A 737 0.19 10.54 23.17
CA ALA A 737 0.23 9.07 23.05
C ALA A 737 -1.18 8.46 23.10
N ALA A 738 -2.02 8.88 24.05
CA ALA A 738 -3.37 8.36 24.18
C ALA A 738 -4.23 8.58 22.93
N GLN A 739 -4.14 9.78 22.32
CA GLN A 739 -4.86 10.11 21.09
C GLN A 739 -4.38 9.29 19.90
N GLU A 740 -3.08 9.09 19.76
CA GLU A 740 -2.51 8.26 18.68
C GLU A 740 -2.89 6.79 18.86
N ILE A 741 -2.77 6.24 20.07
CA ILE A 741 -3.16 4.86 20.36
C ILE A 741 -4.65 4.66 20.09
N ARG A 742 -5.51 5.62 20.47
CA ARG A 742 -6.95 5.57 20.12
C ARG A 742 -7.14 5.43 18.61
N ILE A 743 -6.46 6.23 17.79
CA ILE A 743 -6.57 6.16 16.33
C ILE A 743 -6.17 4.76 15.86
N LYS A 744 -4.99 4.26 16.25
CA LYS A 744 -4.52 2.94 15.82
C LYS A 744 -5.44 1.81 16.23
N LEU A 745 -5.92 1.82 17.47
CA LEU A 745 -6.82 0.78 17.95
C LEU A 745 -8.18 0.82 17.23
N SER A 746 -8.68 2.01 16.88
CA SER A 746 -9.90 2.11 16.06
C SER A 746 -9.69 1.60 14.64
N GLU A 747 -8.53 1.87 14.04
CA GLU A 747 -8.17 1.37 12.69
C GLU A 747 -7.95 -0.15 12.66
N LEU A 748 -7.34 -0.72 13.70
CA LEU A 748 -6.93 -2.13 13.71
C LEU A 748 -7.95 -3.08 14.33
N CYS A 749 -8.63 -2.65 15.40
CA CYS A 749 -9.52 -3.51 16.21
C CYS A 749 -11.01 -3.26 15.93
N TYR A 750 -11.33 -2.27 15.07
CA TYR A 750 -12.70 -1.88 14.71
C TYR A 750 -13.60 -1.61 15.93
N LYS A 751 -13.02 -0.98 16.97
CA LYS A 751 -13.75 -0.51 18.16
C LYS A 751 -13.90 1.01 18.10
N SER A 752 -15.03 1.49 18.62
CA SER A 752 -15.15 2.88 19.06
C SER A 752 -14.46 3.01 20.42
N ILE A 753 -13.50 3.93 20.51
CA ILE A 753 -12.59 4.03 21.66
C ILE A 753 -12.59 5.46 22.18
N ALA A 754 -12.90 5.62 23.47
CA ALA A 754 -12.82 6.92 24.13
C ALA A 754 -11.35 7.30 24.39
N CYS A 755 -11.05 8.59 24.39
CA CYS A 755 -9.75 9.11 24.77
C CYS A 755 -9.90 10.30 25.71
N ASP A 756 -9.51 10.12 26.97
CA ASP A 756 -9.80 11.06 28.06
C ASP A 756 -8.54 11.48 28.83
N ALA A 757 -8.68 12.49 29.70
CA ALA A 757 -7.74 12.61 30.82
C ALA A 757 -7.94 11.41 31.75
N THR A 758 -6.86 10.97 32.38
CA THR A 758 -6.93 9.92 33.41
C THR A 758 -7.97 10.25 34.48
N GLU A 759 -7.93 11.44 35.06
CA GLU A 759 -8.83 11.81 36.15
C GLU A 759 -10.28 12.02 35.67
N ASP A 760 -10.48 12.44 34.41
CA ASP A 760 -11.82 12.68 33.86
C ASP A 760 -12.58 11.38 33.60
N LYS A 761 -11.89 10.25 33.40
CA LYS A 761 -12.53 8.97 33.06
C LYS A 761 -13.60 8.54 34.07
N LYS A 762 -13.40 8.83 35.37
CA LYS A 762 -14.37 8.53 36.43
C LYS A 762 -15.66 9.35 36.34
N HIS A 763 -15.65 10.46 35.61
CA HIS A 763 -16.79 11.36 35.42
C HIS A 763 -17.61 11.08 34.15
N ILE A 764 -17.16 10.15 33.30
CA ILE A 764 -17.75 9.91 31.98
C ILE A 764 -18.45 8.55 31.92
N ASP A 765 -17.70 7.46 31.83
CA ASP A 765 -18.20 6.13 31.44
C ASP A 765 -17.49 4.98 32.17
N LEU A 766 -16.93 5.24 33.37
CA LEU A 766 -16.24 4.20 34.14
C LEU A 766 -17.13 2.98 34.48
N SER A 767 -18.45 3.18 34.55
CA SER A 767 -19.45 2.13 34.79
C SER A 767 -19.62 1.13 33.64
N ALA A 768 -19.05 1.39 32.45
CA ALA A 768 -19.10 0.48 31.31
C ALA A 768 -18.13 -0.72 31.44
N GLU A 769 -17.42 -0.85 32.57
CA GLU A 769 -16.38 -1.85 32.83
C GLU A 769 -15.32 -1.98 31.69
N PRO A 770 -14.82 -0.86 31.13
CA PRO A 770 -14.04 -0.89 29.90
C PRO A 770 -12.64 -1.48 30.10
N LEU A 771 -12.02 -1.90 29.00
CA LEU A 771 -10.57 -1.99 28.89
C LEU A 771 -9.98 -0.58 28.85
N ILE A 772 -9.08 -0.24 29.76
CA ILE A 772 -8.46 1.09 29.84
C ILE A 772 -6.96 0.95 29.66
N LEU A 773 -6.41 1.51 28.59
CA LEU A 773 -4.97 1.67 28.41
C LEU A 773 -4.52 3.00 29.01
N VAL A 774 -3.60 2.95 29.97
CA VAL A 774 -3.11 4.12 30.69
C VAL A 774 -1.68 4.44 30.26
N CYS A 775 -1.50 5.59 29.60
CA CYS A 775 -0.21 6.11 29.20
C CYS A 775 0.45 6.84 30.39
N ALA A 776 1.41 6.20 31.04
CA ALA A 776 2.04 6.70 32.27
C ALA A 776 3.58 6.74 32.23
N ALA A 777 4.21 6.43 31.09
CA ALA A 777 5.66 6.52 30.95
C ALA A 777 6.15 7.97 31.13
N GLY A 778 7.29 8.14 31.80
CA GLY A 778 7.85 9.46 32.15
C GLY A 778 7.17 10.18 33.32
N LEU A 779 6.06 9.67 33.87
CA LEU A 779 5.45 10.29 35.05
C LEU A 779 6.30 10.08 36.31
N SER A 780 6.37 11.11 37.15
CA SER A 780 7.08 11.07 38.43
C SER A 780 6.41 11.95 39.48
N GLY A 781 6.84 11.82 40.74
CA GLY A 781 6.34 12.61 41.86
C GLY A 781 4.83 12.47 42.07
N SER A 782 4.18 13.57 42.49
CA SER A 782 2.76 13.57 42.85
C SER A 782 1.82 13.19 41.71
N ILE A 783 2.19 13.50 40.46
CA ILE A 783 1.35 13.15 39.29
C ILE A 783 1.29 11.63 39.12
N ALA A 784 2.42 10.92 39.31
CA ALA A 784 2.42 9.46 39.27
C ALA A 784 1.58 8.86 40.41
N ASP A 785 1.65 9.44 41.62
CA ASP A 785 0.83 9.02 42.75
C ASP A 785 -0.67 9.20 42.48
N ASP A 786 -1.07 10.29 41.83
CA ASP A 786 -2.46 10.57 41.51
C ASP A 786 -2.99 9.62 40.41
N VAL A 787 -2.23 9.37 39.35
CA VAL A 787 -2.58 8.37 38.34
C VAL A 787 -2.70 6.99 38.97
N ALA A 788 -1.78 6.59 39.86
CA ALA A 788 -1.87 5.31 40.57
C ALA A 788 -3.16 5.17 41.41
N LYS A 789 -3.64 6.25 42.04
CA LYS A 789 -4.94 6.27 42.73
C LYS A 789 -6.10 6.09 41.75
N GLU A 790 -6.06 6.74 40.59
CA GLU A 790 -7.09 6.57 39.56
C GLU A 790 -7.17 5.12 39.06
N LEU A 791 -6.04 4.43 38.88
CA LEU A 791 -6.04 3.00 38.55
C LEU A 791 -6.73 2.15 39.62
N ALA A 792 -6.53 2.47 40.91
CA ALA A 792 -7.21 1.79 42.00
C ALA A 792 -8.73 2.00 41.94
N ILE A 793 -9.17 3.20 41.57
CA ILE A 793 -10.59 3.51 41.33
C ILE A 793 -11.11 2.69 40.15
N TYR A 794 -10.38 2.66 39.02
CA TYR A 794 -10.79 1.89 37.85
C TYR A 794 -11.01 0.41 38.18
N ARG A 795 -10.06 -0.18 38.91
CA ARG A 795 -10.15 -1.57 39.35
C ARG A 795 -11.31 -1.81 40.32
N ALA A 796 -11.59 -0.88 41.23
CA ALA A 796 -12.75 -0.98 42.13
C ALA A 796 -14.08 -1.01 41.36
N HIS A 797 -14.13 -0.40 40.19
CA HIS A 797 -15.26 -0.41 39.25
C HIS A 797 -15.16 -1.50 38.17
N LYS A 798 -14.33 -2.52 38.37
CA LYS A 798 -14.12 -3.67 37.46
C LYS A 798 -13.60 -3.34 36.06
N ALA A 799 -13.16 -2.11 35.83
CA ALA A 799 -12.47 -1.77 34.60
C ALA A 799 -11.14 -2.53 34.51
N THR A 800 -10.75 -2.90 33.31
CA THR A 800 -9.51 -3.63 33.03
C THR A 800 -8.43 -2.62 32.69
N ALA A 801 -7.72 -2.14 33.71
CA ALA A 801 -6.67 -1.15 33.53
C ALA A 801 -5.32 -1.82 33.20
N ILE A 802 -4.74 -1.45 32.06
CA ILE A 802 -3.39 -1.83 31.63
C ILE A 802 -2.56 -0.54 31.58
N ALA A 803 -1.40 -0.52 32.24
CA ALA A 803 -0.58 0.70 32.31
C ALA A 803 0.77 0.55 31.61
N PHE A 804 1.12 1.55 30.80
CA PHE A 804 2.44 1.69 30.19
C PHE A 804 3.30 2.54 31.12
N VAL A 805 4.31 1.95 31.75
CA VAL A 805 5.01 2.53 32.91
C VAL A 805 6.52 2.43 32.74
N ASN A 806 7.28 3.27 33.44
CA ASN A 806 8.74 3.16 33.45
C ASN A 806 9.20 1.83 34.09
N ASP A 807 10.34 1.30 33.62
CA ASP A 807 11.02 0.16 34.22
C ASP A 807 11.24 0.39 35.73
N GLY A 808 10.87 -0.61 36.53
CA GLY A 808 11.01 -0.59 37.99
C GLY A 808 9.97 0.24 38.74
N GLU A 809 8.94 0.76 38.07
CA GLU A 809 7.88 1.52 38.75
C GLU A 809 6.84 0.60 39.40
N GLU A 810 6.75 0.66 40.73
CA GLU A 810 5.91 -0.21 41.55
C GLU A 810 4.58 0.45 41.97
N ARG A 811 4.44 1.78 41.85
CA ARG A 811 3.22 2.51 42.29
C ARG A 811 1.96 2.06 41.58
N PHE A 812 2.07 1.57 40.34
CA PHE A 812 0.93 1.18 39.50
C PHE A 812 0.43 -0.26 39.73
N GLY A 813 0.70 -0.86 40.90
CA GLY A 813 0.27 -2.23 41.25
C GLY A 813 -1.25 -2.46 41.27
N ALA A 814 -2.06 -1.40 41.19
CA ALA A 814 -3.50 -1.49 41.00
C ALA A 814 -3.90 -1.93 39.59
N ALA A 815 -3.04 -1.76 38.57
CA ALA A 815 -3.27 -2.26 37.22
C ALA A 815 -3.48 -3.78 37.21
N LEU A 816 -4.25 -4.30 36.26
CA LEU A 816 -4.30 -5.74 36.02
C LEU A 816 -3.06 -6.25 35.29
N ALA A 817 -2.45 -5.39 34.48
CA ALA A 817 -1.16 -5.63 33.86
C ALA A 817 -0.41 -4.30 33.70
N THR A 818 0.91 -4.37 33.80
CA THR A 818 1.80 -3.27 33.42
C THR A 818 2.65 -3.72 32.24
N PHE A 819 2.83 -2.83 31.28
CA PHE A 819 3.84 -2.98 30.23
C PHE A 819 4.98 -2.01 30.54
N PRO A 820 6.14 -2.51 30.99
CA PRO A 820 7.23 -1.65 31.35
C PRO A 820 7.96 -1.14 30.10
N VAL A 821 8.39 0.12 30.11
CA VAL A 821 9.22 0.76 29.07
C VAL A 821 10.48 1.35 29.70
N PRO A 822 11.59 1.51 28.95
CA PRO A 822 12.81 2.11 29.49
C PRO A 822 12.60 3.50 30.07
N VAL A 823 13.37 3.84 31.11
CA VAL A 823 13.38 5.21 31.65
C VAL A 823 14.08 6.14 30.66
N THR A 824 13.43 7.26 30.35
CA THR A 824 13.98 8.36 29.54
C THR A 824 13.58 9.70 30.17
N HIS A 825 13.98 10.82 29.57
CA HIS A 825 13.58 12.15 29.99
C HIS A 825 12.03 12.22 30.06
N PRO A 826 11.43 12.80 31.13
CA PRO A 826 9.97 12.81 31.33
C PRO A 826 9.18 13.30 30.11
N ASP A 827 9.73 14.29 29.41
CA ASP A 827 9.14 14.90 28.22
C ASP A 827 9.10 13.99 26.98
N LEU A 828 9.86 12.89 26.99
CA LEU A 828 9.94 11.92 25.89
C LEU A 828 9.25 10.59 26.22
N GLY A 829 8.86 10.36 27.48
CA GLY A 829 8.23 9.11 27.92
C GLY A 829 6.98 8.75 27.12
N PHE A 830 6.20 9.74 26.68
CA PHE A 830 5.00 9.53 25.87
C PHE A 830 5.28 8.81 24.54
N VAL A 831 6.46 8.99 23.95
CA VAL A 831 6.86 8.29 22.72
C VAL A 831 6.92 6.78 22.96
N LEU A 832 7.43 6.36 24.12
CA LEU A 832 7.49 4.95 24.51
C LEU A 832 6.11 4.40 24.88
N SER A 833 5.23 5.20 25.51
CA SER A 833 3.82 4.85 25.71
C SER A 833 3.12 4.58 24.37
N ALA A 834 3.30 5.45 23.37
CA ALA A 834 2.72 5.28 22.04
C ALA A 834 3.19 3.97 21.39
N MET A 835 4.49 3.66 21.47
CA MET A 835 5.05 2.42 20.90
C MET A 835 4.54 1.16 21.60
N ALA A 836 4.43 1.18 22.93
CA ALA A 836 3.81 0.09 23.68
C ALA A 836 2.36 -0.11 23.24
N GLY A 837 1.61 0.98 23.04
CA GLY A 837 0.22 0.94 22.56
C GLY A 837 0.08 0.47 21.11
N HIS A 838 1.02 0.80 20.22
CA HIS A 838 1.08 0.27 18.86
C HIS A 838 1.29 -1.25 18.86
N LEU A 839 2.24 -1.76 19.67
CA LEU A 839 2.47 -3.20 19.82
C LEU A 839 1.24 -3.90 20.42
N PHE A 840 0.65 -3.34 21.48
CA PHE A 840 -0.57 -3.85 22.07
C PHE A 840 -1.70 -3.90 21.04
N GLY A 841 -1.89 -2.85 20.24
CA GLY A 841 -2.95 -2.77 19.25
C GLY A 841 -2.81 -3.78 18.13
N TYR A 842 -1.60 -3.99 17.63
CA TYR A 842 -1.33 -5.02 16.64
C TYR A 842 -1.63 -6.43 17.20
N GLU A 843 -1.15 -6.74 18.40
CA GLU A 843 -1.42 -8.05 19.02
C GLU A 843 -2.89 -8.24 19.40
N ALA A 844 -3.58 -7.17 19.79
CA ALA A 844 -5.00 -7.20 20.08
C ALA A 844 -5.84 -7.47 18.83
N ALA A 845 -5.47 -6.87 17.69
CA ALA A 845 -6.09 -7.16 16.41
C ALA A 845 -5.91 -8.65 16.02
N LEU A 846 -4.69 -9.20 16.18
CA LEU A 846 -4.43 -10.62 15.96
C LEU A 846 -5.25 -11.53 16.90
N ALA A 847 -5.36 -11.16 18.18
CA ALA A 847 -6.13 -11.94 19.15
C ALA A 847 -7.64 -11.93 18.82
N ILE A 848 -8.17 -10.79 18.36
CA ILE A 848 -9.55 -10.67 17.90
C ILE A 848 -9.75 -11.49 16.62
N ASP A 849 -8.84 -11.38 15.66
CA ASP A 849 -8.88 -12.14 14.41
C ASP A 849 -8.86 -13.66 14.65
N ALA A 850 -8.00 -14.11 15.55
CA ALA A 850 -7.89 -15.51 15.96
C ALA A 850 -9.21 -16.07 16.52
N SER A 851 -10.04 -15.24 17.17
CA SER A 851 -11.35 -15.66 17.68
C SER A 851 -12.35 -16.00 16.57
N ALA A 852 -12.15 -15.45 15.36
CA ALA A 852 -13.00 -15.67 14.20
C ALA A 852 -12.61 -16.92 13.38
N ILE A 853 -11.44 -17.52 13.62
CA ILE A 853 -10.93 -18.69 12.86
C ILE A 853 -11.95 -19.83 12.80
N PRO A 854 -12.57 -20.30 13.91
CA PRO A 854 -13.53 -21.40 13.85
C PRO A 854 -14.72 -21.09 12.94
N LEU A 855 -15.15 -19.83 12.88
CA LEU A 855 -16.26 -19.39 12.02
C LEU A 855 -15.85 -19.35 10.54
N ARG A 856 -14.62 -18.90 10.23
CA ARG A 856 -14.09 -18.91 8.86
C ARG A 856 -13.90 -20.32 8.33
N GLU A 857 -13.30 -21.19 9.12
CA GLU A 857 -13.13 -22.60 8.76
C GLU A 857 -14.48 -23.30 8.57
N SER A 858 -15.49 -22.95 9.38
CA SER A 858 -16.84 -23.50 9.23
C SER A 858 -17.49 -23.03 7.94
N ARG A 859 -17.36 -21.74 7.62
CA ARG A 859 -17.86 -21.17 6.36
C ARG A 859 -17.18 -21.79 5.15
N ALA A 860 -15.85 -21.94 5.15
CA ALA A 860 -15.11 -22.57 4.07
C ALA A 860 -15.56 -24.03 3.86
N ALA A 861 -15.71 -24.81 4.95
CA ALA A 861 -16.22 -26.18 4.86
C ALA A 861 -17.65 -26.25 4.26
N ILE A 862 -18.51 -25.28 4.59
CA ILE A 862 -19.85 -25.16 4.03
C ILE A 862 -19.79 -24.85 2.53
N GLU A 863 -18.96 -23.87 2.12
CA GLU A 863 -18.79 -23.48 0.73
C GLU A 863 -18.25 -24.63 -0.12
N ASP A 864 -17.23 -25.37 0.36
CA ASP A 864 -16.66 -26.54 -0.32
C ASP A 864 -17.70 -27.67 -0.51
N ALA A 865 -18.53 -27.91 0.51
CA ALA A 865 -19.61 -28.90 0.44
C ALA A 865 -20.71 -28.46 -0.57
N TYR A 866 -20.94 -27.16 -0.71
CA TYR A 866 -21.91 -26.62 -1.68
C TYR A 866 -21.40 -26.77 -3.12
N VAL A 867 -20.13 -26.45 -3.36
CA VAL A 867 -19.50 -26.55 -4.70
C VAL A 867 -19.42 -27.99 -5.18
N SER A 868 -19.13 -28.94 -4.29
CA SER A 868 -19.06 -30.37 -4.60
C SER A 868 -20.44 -31.03 -4.83
N SER A 869 -21.55 -30.30 -4.66
CA SER A 869 -22.93 -30.81 -4.72
C SER A 869 -23.25 -31.94 -3.72
N GLU A 870 -22.40 -32.16 -2.72
CA GLU A 870 -22.53 -33.21 -1.72
C GLU A 870 -23.75 -32.98 -0.79
N LEU A 871 -24.22 -31.74 -0.67
CA LEU A 871 -25.25 -31.34 0.29
C LEU A 871 -26.70 -31.70 -0.07
N THR A 872 -26.94 -32.38 -1.19
CA THR A 872 -28.31 -32.70 -1.65
C THR A 872 -28.92 -33.94 -0.99
N ASP A 873 -28.15 -34.71 -0.21
CA ASP A 873 -28.65 -35.88 0.55
C ASP A 873 -28.20 -35.90 2.03
N GLN A 874 -28.78 -36.82 2.83
CA GLN A 874 -28.47 -36.97 4.27
C GLN A 874 -27.01 -37.38 4.54
N SER A 875 -26.33 -37.98 3.56
CA SER A 875 -24.95 -38.45 3.72
C SER A 875 -23.96 -37.29 3.65
N GLY A 876 -24.14 -36.35 2.72
CA GLY A 876 -23.32 -35.15 2.66
C GLY A 876 -23.52 -34.22 3.87
N TYR A 877 -24.75 -34.13 4.39
CA TYR A 877 -24.99 -33.42 5.66
C TYR A 877 -24.25 -34.06 6.85
N SER A 878 -24.21 -35.39 6.91
CA SER A 878 -23.50 -36.10 7.98
C SER A 878 -21.99 -35.89 7.88
N ASN A 879 -21.43 -35.95 6.66
CA ASN A 879 -20.01 -35.68 6.41
C ASN A 879 -19.63 -34.23 6.78
N LEU A 880 -20.45 -33.25 6.40
CA LEU A 880 -20.23 -31.86 6.79
C LEU A 880 -20.32 -31.70 8.32
N GLY A 881 -21.25 -32.39 8.99
CA GLY A 881 -21.36 -32.41 10.44
C GLY A 881 -20.09 -32.92 11.13
N GLU A 882 -19.44 -33.95 10.58
CA GLU A 882 -18.14 -34.44 11.08
C GLU A 882 -17.04 -33.39 10.93
N THR A 883 -16.99 -32.68 9.79
CA THR A 883 -16.03 -31.60 9.53
C THR A 883 -16.27 -30.38 10.45
N ILE A 884 -17.52 -30.02 10.71
CA ILE A 884 -17.89 -28.85 11.54
C ILE A 884 -17.72 -29.12 13.04
N SER A 885 -17.89 -30.36 13.51
CA SER A 885 -17.85 -30.73 14.93
C SER A 885 -16.64 -30.16 15.72
N PRO A 886 -15.37 -30.34 15.29
CA PRO A 886 -14.22 -29.77 16.00
C PRO A 886 -14.21 -28.23 16.00
N LEU A 887 -14.80 -27.60 14.98
CA LEU A 887 -14.91 -26.13 14.88
C LEU A 887 -15.97 -25.61 15.86
N ALA A 888 -17.11 -26.31 15.95
CA ALA A 888 -18.16 -26.02 16.91
C ALA A 888 -17.66 -26.17 18.36
N GLU A 889 -16.84 -27.19 18.66
CA GLU A 889 -16.22 -27.36 19.99
C GLU A 889 -15.33 -26.16 20.37
N ARG A 890 -14.51 -25.67 19.43
CA ARG A 890 -13.69 -24.47 19.62
C ARG A 890 -14.56 -23.23 19.86
N PHE A 891 -15.62 -23.05 19.07
CA PHE A 891 -16.59 -21.97 19.25
C PHE A 891 -17.25 -22.02 20.64
N PHE A 892 -17.76 -23.17 21.07
CA PHE A 892 -18.36 -23.32 22.40
C PHE A 892 -17.35 -23.15 23.54
N GLY A 893 -16.08 -23.53 23.33
CA GLY A 893 -14.99 -23.27 24.25
C GLY A 893 -14.78 -21.77 24.49
N LEU A 894 -14.65 -20.99 23.41
CA LEU A 894 -14.50 -19.53 23.46
C LEU A 894 -15.72 -18.84 24.07
N LEU A 895 -16.94 -19.30 23.71
CA LEU A 895 -18.18 -18.78 24.27
C LEU A 895 -18.25 -18.97 25.80
N ARG A 896 -17.80 -20.13 26.31
CA ARG A 896 -17.84 -20.45 27.76
C ARG A 896 -16.96 -19.54 28.60
N VAL A 897 -15.83 -19.09 28.05
CA VAL A 897 -14.87 -18.20 28.76
C VAL A 897 -15.13 -16.72 28.48
N GLY A 898 -16.23 -16.38 27.79
CA GLY A 898 -16.55 -14.99 27.43
C GLY A 898 -15.64 -14.41 26.34
N GLY A 899 -14.93 -15.26 25.58
CA GLY A 899 -13.98 -14.82 24.55
C GLY A 899 -14.62 -14.05 23.39
N TYR A 900 -15.93 -14.18 23.21
CA TYR A 900 -16.71 -13.48 22.20
C TYR A 900 -17.43 -12.23 22.72
N ASP A 901 -17.39 -11.94 24.03
CA ASP A 901 -18.16 -10.83 24.62
C ASP A 901 -17.78 -9.46 24.05
N GLY A 902 -16.55 -9.32 23.55
CA GLY A 902 -16.09 -8.11 22.88
C GLY A 902 -16.48 -8.03 21.41
N SER A 903 -16.69 -9.15 20.70
CA SER A 903 -16.80 -9.20 19.23
C SER A 903 -18.15 -9.68 18.69
N LEU A 904 -18.86 -10.56 19.39
CA LEU A 904 -20.19 -11.03 18.98
C LEU A 904 -21.29 -10.35 19.80
N GLU A 905 -22.36 -9.96 19.11
CA GLU A 905 -23.59 -9.60 19.79
C GLU A 905 -24.23 -10.85 20.42
N ALA A 906 -24.84 -10.69 21.60
CA ALA A 906 -25.50 -11.79 22.30
C ALA A 906 -26.53 -12.51 21.41
N GLY A 907 -27.28 -11.75 20.61
CA GLY A 907 -28.24 -12.32 19.66
C GLY A 907 -27.56 -13.20 18.59
N THR A 908 -26.48 -12.73 18.00
CA THR A 908 -25.69 -13.49 17.00
C THR A 908 -25.06 -14.73 17.62
N ALA A 909 -24.48 -14.62 18.82
CA ALA A 909 -23.90 -15.75 19.52
C ALA A 909 -24.95 -16.85 19.81
N VAL A 910 -26.17 -16.48 20.22
CA VAL A 910 -27.27 -17.43 20.43
C VAL A 910 -27.66 -18.12 19.12
N ARG A 911 -27.79 -17.35 18.03
CA ARG A 911 -28.12 -17.91 16.70
C ARG A 911 -27.08 -18.91 16.21
N LEU A 912 -25.80 -18.52 16.24
CA LEU A 912 -24.68 -19.38 15.85
C LEU A 912 -24.60 -20.63 16.74
N ALA A 913 -24.79 -20.49 18.06
CA ALA A 913 -24.82 -21.61 18.98
C ALA A 913 -25.95 -22.60 18.64
N SER A 914 -27.14 -22.11 18.29
CA SER A 914 -28.23 -22.96 17.80
C SER A 914 -27.88 -23.62 16.47
N LEU A 915 -27.37 -22.88 15.49
CA LEU A 915 -27.01 -23.42 14.17
C LEU A 915 -25.94 -24.49 14.26
N PHE A 916 -24.87 -24.29 15.04
CA PHE A 916 -23.85 -25.32 15.27
C PHE A 916 -24.44 -26.60 15.89
N ARG A 917 -25.43 -26.49 16.79
CA ARG A 917 -26.08 -27.67 17.37
C ARG A 917 -26.93 -28.44 16.36
N TYR A 918 -27.58 -27.74 15.42
CA TYR A 918 -28.28 -28.39 14.31
C TYR A 918 -27.30 -29.03 13.33
N ALA A 919 -26.27 -28.29 12.90
CA ALA A 919 -25.24 -28.74 11.95
C ALA A 919 -24.49 -29.99 12.45
N THR A 920 -24.22 -30.08 13.75
CA THR A 920 -23.55 -31.24 14.37
C THR A 920 -24.50 -32.38 14.76
N GLY A 921 -25.82 -32.22 14.53
CA GLY A 921 -26.82 -33.23 14.88
C GLY A 921 -27.09 -33.39 16.38
N ILE A 922 -26.59 -32.48 17.23
CA ILE A 922 -26.86 -32.46 18.67
C ILE A 922 -28.35 -32.19 18.94
N VAL A 923 -28.96 -31.30 18.16
CA VAL A 923 -30.38 -30.97 18.24
C VAL A 923 -31.10 -31.48 16.98
N PRO A 924 -32.22 -32.21 17.12
CA PRO A 924 -33.03 -32.67 16.00
C PRO A 924 -33.60 -31.53 15.13
N LEU A 925 -33.63 -31.71 13.81
CA LEU A 925 -34.08 -30.69 12.84
C LEU A 925 -35.58 -30.34 12.95
N ASP A 926 -36.42 -31.20 13.54
CA ASP A 926 -37.83 -30.90 13.81
C ASP A 926 -38.01 -29.75 14.81
N VAL A 927 -37.00 -29.49 15.65
CA VAL A 927 -36.98 -28.37 16.60
C VAL A 927 -36.68 -27.04 15.88
N PHE A 928 -36.00 -27.06 14.73
CA PHE A 928 -35.64 -25.86 13.98
C PHE A 928 -36.87 -25.01 13.60
N ALA A 929 -37.97 -25.67 13.23
CA ALA A 929 -39.22 -24.98 12.89
C ALA A 929 -39.86 -24.25 14.06
N VAL A 930 -39.65 -24.74 15.29
CA VAL A 930 -40.13 -24.08 16.52
C VAL A 930 -39.30 -22.83 16.82
N GLU A 931 -37.99 -22.88 16.59
CA GLU A 931 -37.09 -21.76 16.87
C GLU A 931 -37.11 -20.68 15.79
N TRP A 932 -37.21 -21.07 14.51
CA TRP A 932 -37.01 -20.17 13.37
C TRP A 932 -38.25 -19.95 12.50
N GLY A 933 -39.33 -20.71 12.73
CA GLY A 933 -40.57 -20.60 11.95
C GLY A 933 -40.48 -21.14 10.53
N ILE A 934 -39.39 -21.83 10.18
CA ILE A 934 -39.12 -22.43 8.86
C ILE A 934 -38.85 -23.93 9.05
N VAL A 935 -39.34 -24.79 8.15
CA VAL A 935 -39.10 -26.23 8.25
C VAL A 935 -37.60 -26.53 8.20
N GLY A 936 -37.08 -27.16 9.26
CA GLY A 936 -35.68 -27.56 9.34
C GLY A 936 -35.39 -28.70 8.37
N THR A 937 -34.57 -28.42 7.36
CA THR A 937 -33.98 -29.43 6.48
C THR A 937 -32.46 -29.22 6.44
N PRO A 938 -31.66 -30.24 6.10
CA PRO A 938 -30.22 -30.11 5.90
C PRO A 938 -29.82 -28.89 5.09
N ALA A 939 -30.45 -28.69 3.93
CA ALA A 939 -30.18 -27.55 3.05
C ALA A 939 -30.53 -26.21 3.71
N VAL A 940 -31.68 -26.11 4.36
CA VAL A 940 -32.12 -24.88 5.04
C VAL A 940 -31.19 -24.49 6.19
N VAL A 941 -30.68 -25.45 6.97
CA VAL A 941 -29.76 -25.16 8.08
C VAL A 941 -28.39 -24.68 7.59
N ILE A 942 -27.94 -25.18 6.45
CA ILE A 942 -26.65 -24.79 5.88
C ILE A 942 -26.74 -23.43 5.17
N GLU A 943 -27.86 -23.14 4.52
CA GLU A 943 -28.11 -21.86 3.87
C GLU A 943 -28.31 -20.70 4.87
N TRP A 944 -28.83 -21.01 6.06
CA TRP A 944 -29.21 -20.04 7.10
C TRP A 944 -28.08 -19.71 8.07
#